data_AF-A0A1Q2L141-F1
#
_entry.id   AF-A0A1Q2L141-F1
#
_cell.length_a   1.000
_cell.length_b   1.000
_cell.length_c   1.000
_cell.angle_alpha   90.00
_cell.angle_beta   90.00
_cell.angle_gamma   90.00
#
_symmetry.space_group_name_H-M   'P 1'
#
loop_
_entity.id
_entity.type
_entity.pdbx_description
1 polymer ?
#
loop_
_entity_poly.entity_id
_entity_poly.type
_entity_poly.pdbx_seq_one_letter_code
_entity_poly.pdbx_strand_id
1 'polypeptide(L)'
;MAMPGRNEPCPCGSGKKFKKCCGKEQAAGTSRMIETELLAINEEFQSKGLTPETIIWIEGRISKWLDELRGVFPDEFIEQAAYDTYMFLEHPADWRAFLDKQLRKHPGGKVAETLEAWRRPFLLLAKAERVEDGRLIVKDEVDGRFYKAVQEDPDHVGQWFLGVAFPYPVMGDDAITFTYGTMYLKRDTPPHFIRQLKEYMPSGDLLGLLKLLVRLNDEENEAALPPFEQKVLGAVERYLAVHPGALGLAEFTEELLRRMELNARKPEAVAAGIVQAATEIGVVPKGLTQKELAAEFGVSVATMLKYRDIAIDFIGDAEDGSDEVKLEQGESGRKGNKPDDGNTGRILQFKVKLMRTSPPVWRRLLVDSRMSFANFHHVLQAAFDWDGDHLHSFRMTRIDGKSGKEALIEPSDEHVGFLLQDDTLEEQEERLADWFRVEKDRAVYTYDFGADWEHEIVLKKRLPVDPAMYYPWCVKAVGEAPDEYDFEPEDPEREATPEEMTDVVNDLLEMLHADPIQEEPEDNGANPGIWQQLLTEMVELRELEPWKWLYDDEIFVVEDPVHGTPLFVSVLGAGGEEFGLAVYIGEEGYESLLNTMSQSMPTEELVFGQRSILASFSDRDELEKDDLQLLKDLGRSFRGKKKWPMFRSFVPGYYPWTIDAEEARLLVEVIGQTKAVLKGVMGGLEILVDPHSRAFFGRRMNESGEWQAGRFVIDEPADPEEGTAAELIVPETDIARLKKLKASALQAEFGLFHVNYPVQDEPDERPYFPLIIVGMDHASGLTVYQDITGRKAKAEAAQQGLRDFIEQQGGIPESLWVTAETERLVRPLVEELKLRVVMKKTLPELERLKKAMAGRF
;
A
#
# COMPACT_ATOMS: atom_id res chain seq x y z
N MET A 1 5.01 -52.91 14.94
CA MET A 1 4.02 -53.34 15.95
C MET A 1 2.66 -53.42 15.28
N ALA A 2 1.84 -54.45 15.56
CA ALA A 2 0.49 -54.53 15.01
C ALA A 2 -0.39 -53.42 15.61
N MET A 3 -1.17 -52.73 14.79
CA MET A 3 -2.06 -51.66 15.28
C MET A 3 -3.15 -52.24 16.19
N PRO A 4 -3.42 -51.62 17.34
CA PRO A 4 -4.47 -52.07 18.26
C PRO A 4 -5.85 -51.99 17.59
N GLY A 5 -6.69 -52.99 17.84
CA GLY A 5 -8.04 -53.05 17.32
C GLY A 5 -8.87 -51.84 17.77
N ARG A 6 -9.82 -51.38 16.93
CA ARG A 6 -10.63 -50.16 17.15
C ARG A 6 -11.34 -50.11 18.53
N ASN A 7 -11.61 -51.26 19.15
CA ASN A 7 -12.25 -51.38 20.46
C ASN A 7 -11.28 -51.78 21.61
N GLU A 8 -10.00 -51.96 21.33
CA GLU A 8 -8.97 -52.33 22.31
C GLU A 8 -8.52 -51.11 23.14
N PRO A 9 -7.89 -51.34 24.31
CA PRO A 9 -7.30 -50.27 25.11
C PRO A 9 -6.23 -49.49 24.32
N CYS A 10 -6.24 -48.17 24.43
CA CYS A 10 -5.30 -47.32 23.72
C CYS A 10 -3.87 -47.49 24.30
N PRO A 11 -2.85 -47.72 23.45
CA PRO A 11 -1.48 -48.02 23.91
C PRO A 11 -0.77 -46.82 24.54
N CYS A 12 -1.31 -45.60 24.42
CA CYS A 12 -0.77 -44.40 25.08
C CYS A 12 -0.98 -44.38 26.61
N GLY A 13 -1.59 -45.42 27.19
CA GLY A 13 -1.80 -45.53 28.63
C GLY A 13 -3.00 -44.75 29.17
N SER A 14 -3.82 -44.14 28.32
CA SER A 14 -4.97 -43.32 28.73
C SER A 14 -6.13 -44.09 29.37
N GLY A 15 -6.11 -45.42 29.34
CA GLY A 15 -7.19 -46.29 29.82
C GLY A 15 -8.48 -46.25 28.97
N LYS A 16 -8.53 -45.43 27.92
CA LYS A 16 -9.67 -45.31 26.99
C LYS A 16 -9.53 -46.31 25.84
N LYS A 17 -10.65 -46.66 25.17
CA LYS A 17 -10.63 -47.44 23.92
C LYS A 17 -9.92 -46.65 22.82
N PHE A 18 -9.16 -47.29 21.95
CA PHE A 18 -8.35 -46.66 20.89
C PHE A 18 -9.15 -45.64 20.06
N LYS A 19 -10.37 -46.01 19.60
CA LYS A 19 -11.28 -45.11 18.86
C LYS A 19 -11.77 -43.85 19.62
N LYS A 20 -11.60 -43.80 20.93
CA LYS A 20 -11.99 -42.67 21.79
C LYS A 20 -10.78 -41.89 22.33
N CYS A 21 -9.57 -42.22 21.86
CA CYS A 21 -8.31 -41.59 22.25
C CYS A 21 -7.50 -41.30 20.98
N CYS A 22 -6.28 -41.84 20.84
CA CYS A 22 -5.38 -41.57 19.70
C CYS A 22 -5.97 -41.97 18.33
N GLY A 23 -6.99 -42.83 18.29
CA GLY A 23 -7.72 -43.12 17.05
C GLY A 23 -8.57 -41.95 16.53
N LYS A 24 -8.88 -40.94 17.36
CA LYS A 24 -9.50 -39.68 16.92
C LYS A 24 -8.47 -38.73 16.30
N GLU A 25 -7.30 -38.60 16.93
CA GLU A 25 -6.17 -37.81 16.41
C GLU A 25 -5.67 -38.38 15.08
N GLN A 26 -5.61 -39.71 14.95
CA GLN A 26 -5.24 -40.37 13.69
C GLN A 26 -6.30 -40.19 12.59
N ALA A 27 -7.59 -40.18 12.94
CA ALA A 27 -8.67 -39.89 12.00
C ALA A 27 -8.65 -38.42 11.55
N ALA A 28 -8.42 -37.48 12.48
CA ALA A 28 -8.25 -36.06 12.18
C ALA A 28 -7.02 -35.80 11.30
N GLY A 29 -5.88 -36.48 11.58
CA GLY A 29 -4.69 -36.41 10.74
C GLY A 29 -4.88 -37.02 9.35
N THR A 30 -5.71 -38.06 9.22
CA THR A 30 -6.06 -38.63 7.90
C THR A 30 -6.97 -37.69 7.10
N SER A 31 -7.94 -37.04 7.75
CA SER A 31 -8.79 -36.02 7.13
C SER A 31 -7.99 -34.81 6.67
N ARG A 32 -7.10 -34.27 7.52
CA ARG A 32 -6.20 -33.15 7.14
C ARG A 32 -5.31 -33.50 5.95
N MET A 33 -4.73 -34.70 5.91
CA MET A 33 -3.94 -35.12 4.75
C MET A 33 -4.76 -35.19 3.45
N ILE A 34 -6.01 -35.63 3.52
CA ILE A 34 -6.92 -35.65 2.36
C ILE A 34 -7.28 -34.22 1.93
N GLU A 35 -7.53 -33.33 2.87
CA GLU A 35 -7.82 -31.90 2.60
C GLU A 35 -6.63 -31.22 1.92
N THR A 36 -5.42 -31.36 2.47
CA THR A 36 -4.19 -30.83 1.87
C THR A 36 -3.96 -31.38 0.45
N GLU A 37 -4.21 -32.67 0.23
CA GLU A 37 -4.07 -33.29 -1.09
C GLU A 37 -5.12 -32.77 -2.08
N LEU A 38 -6.37 -32.57 -1.66
CA LEU A 38 -7.42 -31.99 -2.49
C LEU A 38 -7.17 -30.50 -2.81
N LEU A 39 -6.64 -29.73 -1.86
CA LEU A 39 -6.23 -28.34 -2.07
C LEU A 39 -5.10 -28.25 -3.12
N ALA A 40 -4.05 -29.06 -2.97
CA ALA A 40 -2.95 -29.11 -3.95
C ALA A 40 -3.43 -29.52 -5.37
N ILE A 41 -4.40 -30.42 -5.46
CA ILE A 41 -5.01 -30.79 -6.76
C ILE A 41 -5.79 -29.62 -7.35
N ASN A 42 -6.49 -28.83 -6.54
CA ASN A 42 -7.20 -27.64 -7.00
C ASN A 42 -6.22 -26.56 -7.50
N GLU A 43 -5.13 -26.31 -6.79
CA GLU A 43 -4.07 -25.38 -7.21
C GLU A 43 -3.35 -25.84 -8.50
N GLU A 44 -3.11 -27.15 -8.66
CA GLU A 44 -2.55 -27.70 -9.90
C GLU A 44 -3.50 -27.45 -11.08
N PHE A 45 -4.82 -27.48 -10.86
CA PHE A 45 -5.79 -27.17 -11.91
C PHE A 45 -5.74 -25.69 -12.31
N GLN A 46 -5.69 -24.78 -11.35
CA GLN A 46 -5.64 -23.34 -11.63
C GLN A 46 -4.37 -22.95 -12.39
N SER A 47 -3.22 -23.54 -12.03
CA SER A 47 -1.94 -23.21 -12.66
C SER A 47 -1.70 -23.91 -14.01
N LYS A 48 -2.10 -25.18 -14.15
CA LYS A 48 -1.70 -26.06 -15.28
C LYS A 48 -2.84 -26.84 -15.92
N GLY A 49 -4.06 -26.67 -15.43
CA GLY A 49 -5.24 -27.42 -15.85
C GLY A 49 -5.88 -26.92 -17.14
N LEU A 50 -5.58 -25.68 -17.56
CA LEU A 50 -6.22 -25.02 -18.68
C LEU A 50 -5.35 -25.07 -19.94
N THR A 51 -5.99 -25.17 -21.11
CA THR A 51 -5.29 -24.98 -22.38
C THR A 51 -5.21 -23.48 -22.72
N PRO A 52 -4.22 -23.04 -23.53
CA PRO A 52 -4.14 -21.66 -23.97
C PRO A 52 -5.41 -21.15 -24.67
N GLU A 53 -6.10 -22.00 -25.43
CA GLU A 53 -7.36 -21.64 -26.09
C GLU A 53 -8.48 -21.38 -25.08
N THR A 54 -8.56 -22.19 -24.03
CA THR A 54 -9.54 -22.05 -22.96
C THR A 54 -9.29 -20.77 -22.15
N ILE A 55 -8.02 -20.44 -21.87
CA ILE A 55 -7.65 -19.19 -21.20
C ILE A 55 -8.17 -17.97 -21.98
N ILE A 56 -7.93 -17.90 -23.29
CA ILE A 56 -8.40 -16.80 -24.14
C ILE A 56 -9.93 -16.68 -24.11
N TRP A 57 -10.64 -17.81 -24.13
CA TRP A 57 -12.11 -17.80 -24.07
C TRP A 57 -12.65 -17.31 -22.74
N ILE A 58 -12.02 -17.71 -21.63
CA ILE A 58 -12.37 -17.25 -20.28
C ILE A 58 -12.13 -15.75 -20.16
N GLU A 59 -10.96 -15.26 -20.56
CA GLU A 59 -10.64 -13.83 -20.53
C GLU A 59 -11.66 -13.00 -21.31
N GLY A 60 -12.02 -13.45 -22.52
CA GLY A 60 -13.06 -12.78 -23.33
C GLY A 60 -14.44 -12.81 -22.69
N ARG A 61 -14.80 -13.89 -22.01
CA ARG A 61 -16.07 -14.00 -21.26
C ARG A 61 -16.07 -13.09 -20.05
N ILE A 62 -15.00 -13.10 -19.26
CA ILE A 62 -14.80 -12.25 -18.10
C ILE A 62 -14.95 -10.78 -18.50
N SER A 63 -14.26 -10.35 -19.56
CA SER A 63 -14.38 -8.99 -20.09
C SER A 63 -15.84 -8.63 -20.39
N LYS A 64 -16.60 -9.54 -21.02
CA LYS A 64 -18.01 -9.31 -21.34
C LYS A 64 -18.89 -9.21 -20.08
N TRP A 65 -18.65 -10.06 -19.07
CA TRP A 65 -19.41 -10.02 -17.82
C TRP A 65 -19.12 -8.74 -17.05
N LEU A 66 -17.85 -8.31 -17.00
CA LEU A 66 -17.44 -7.04 -16.42
C LEU A 66 -18.14 -5.87 -17.13
N ASP A 67 -18.19 -5.85 -18.46
CA ASP A 67 -18.89 -4.80 -19.22
C ASP A 67 -20.39 -4.70 -18.86
N GLU A 68 -21.02 -5.81 -18.47
CA GLU A 68 -22.46 -5.89 -18.20
C GLU A 68 -22.84 -5.73 -16.72
N LEU A 69 -21.91 -5.98 -15.79
CA LEU A 69 -22.18 -6.09 -14.35
C LEU A 69 -21.32 -5.16 -13.48
N ARG A 70 -20.25 -4.55 -14.02
CA ARG A 70 -19.37 -3.64 -13.28
C ARG A 70 -20.16 -2.45 -12.74
N GLY A 71 -19.81 -2.02 -11.53
CA GLY A 71 -20.47 -0.93 -10.81
C GLY A 71 -21.72 -1.38 -10.03
N VAL A 72 -22.15 -2.63 -10.18
CA VAL A 72 -23.23 -3.22 -9.37
C VAL A 72 -22.72 -4.34 -8.47
N PHE A 73 -21.75 -5.13 -8.95
CA PHE A 73 -21.08 -6.17 -8.17
C PHE A 73 -19.56 -5.95 -8.16
N PRO A 74 -18.84 -6.45 -7.14
CA PRO A 74 -17.38 -6.39 -7.11
C PRO A 74 -16.76 -7.10 -8.32
N ASP A 75 -15.72 -6.51 -8.89
CA ASP A 75 -15.06 -7.03 -10.09
C ASP A 75 -14.51 -8.46 -9.85
N GLU A 76 -13.89 -8.71 -8.70
CA GLU A 76 -13.36 -10.03 -8.31
C GLU A 76 -14.47 -11.11 -8.31
N PHE A 77 -15.64 -10.78 -7.79
CA PHE A 77 -16.79 -11.69 -7.80
C PHE A 77 -17.23 -11.99 -9.23
N ILE A 78 -17.32 -10.96 -10.08
CA ILE A 78 -17.72 -11.13 -11.50
C ILE A 78 -16.75 -12.04 -12.23
N GLU A 79 -15.44 -11.83 -12.02
CA GLU A 79 -14.36 -12.62 -12.62
C GLU A 79 -14.46 -14.10 -12.19
N GLN A 80 -14.58 -14.36 -10.88
CA GLN A 80 -14.70 -15.71 -10.34
C GLN A 80 -16.00 -16.41 -10.76
N ALA A 81 -17.15 -15.72 -10.73
CA ALA A 81 -18.42 -16.28 -11.15
C ALA A 81 -18.44 -16.61 -12.65
N ALA A 82 -17.83 -15.76 -13.48
CA ALA A 82 -17.68 -16.01 -14.91
C ALA A 82 -16.78 -17.23 -15.18
N TYR A 83 -15.67 -17.34 -14.43
CA TYR A 83 -14.76 -18.48 -14.48
C TYR A 83 -15.46 -19.78 -14.06
N ASP A 84 -16.04 -19.82 -12.85
CA ASP A 84 -16.63 -21.03 -12.25
C ASP A 84 -17.74 -21.61 -13.12
N THR A 85 -18.62 -20.75 -13.64
CA THR A 85 -19.74 -21.20 -14.48
C THR A 85 -19.26 -21.73 -15.83
N TYR A 86 -18.29 -21.06 -16.45
CA TYR A 86 -17.69 -21.52 -17.69
C TYR A 86 -17.00 -22.87 -17.49
N MET A 87 -16.15 -22.96 -16.47
CA MET A 87 -15.28 -24.11 -16.26
C MET A 87 -16.01 -25.34 -15.76
N PHE A 88 -16.98 -25.17 -14.86
CA PHE A 88 -17.56 -26.30 -14.16
C PHE A 88 -18.93 -26.70 -14.71
N LEU A 89 -19.70 -25.76 -15.27
CA LEU A 89 -21.06 -26.02 -15.74
C LEU A 89 -21.16 -26.08 -17.27
N GLU A 90 -20.64 -25.07 -17.98
CA GLU A 90 -20.86 -24.91 -19.42
C GLU A 90 -19.85 -25.69 -20.28
N HIS A 91 -18.55 -25.60 -19.93
CA HIS A 91 -17.44 -26.17 -20.68
C HIS A 91 -16.54 -27.08 -19.82
N PRO A 92 -17.07 -28.14 -19.18
CA PRO A 92 -16.33 -28.96 -18.21
C PRO A 92 -15.32 -29.93 -18.84
N ALA A 93 -14.96 -29.76 -20.10
CA ALA A 93 -14.08 -30.70 -20.82
C ALA A 93 -12.68 -30.73 -20.21
N ASP A 94 -12.08 -29.56 -20.00
CA ASP A 94 -10.73 -29.45 -19.42
C ASP A 94 -10.71 -29.87 -17.96
N TRP A 95 -11.73 -29.47 -17.19
CA TRP A 95 -11.92 -29.94 -15.81
C TRP A 95 -12.01 -31.47 -15.73
N ARG A 96 -12.85 -32.10 -16.57
CA ARG A 96 -12.99 -33.57 -16.58
C ARG A 96 -11.71 -34.26 -17.05
N ALA A 97 -11.02 -33.71 -18.05
CA ALA A 97 -9.75 -34.25 -18.53
C ALA A 97 -8.66 -34.14 -17.47
N PHE A 98 -8.65 -33.07 -16.68
CA PHE A 98 -7.79 -32.92 -15.52
C PHE A 98 -8.13 -33.94 -14.43
N LEU A 99 -9.40 -34.08 -14.05
CA LEU A 99 -9.85 -35.09 -13.10
C LEU A 99 -9.50 -36.51 -13.55
N ASP A 100 -9.61 -36.84 -14.85
CA ASP A 100 -9.18 -38.12 -15.41
C ASP A 100 -7.68 -38.39 -15.19
N LYS A 101 -6.83 -37.36 -15.30
CA LYS A 101 -5.39 -37.47 -15.02
C LYS A 101 -5.15 -37.69 -13.53
N GLN A 102 -5.83 -36.94 -12.66
CA GLN A 102 -5.67 -37.06 -11.21
C GLN A 102 -6.18 -38.41 -10.69
N LEU A 103 -7.32 -38.90 -11.17
CA LEU A 103 -7.84 -40.22 -10.80
C LEU A 103 -6.89 -41.38 -11.16
N ARG A 104 -6.01 -41.20 -12.16
CA ARG A 104 -4.95 -42.18 -12.46
C ARG A 104 -3.78 -42.10 -11.49
N LYS A 105 -3.45 -40.90 -11.00
CA LYS A 105 -2.40 -40.67 -9.99
C LYS A 105 -2.85 -41.15 -8.60
N HIS A 106 -4.15 -41.05 -8.31
CA HIS A 106 -4.76 -41.36 -7.02
C HIS A 106 -5.77 -42.52 -7.14
N PRO A 107 -5.32 -43.79 -7.31
CA PRO A 107 -6.23 -44.92 -7.49
C PRO A 107 -6.90 -45.34 -6.17
N GLY A 108 -8.03 -44.72 -5.86
CA GLY A 108 -8.92 -45.10 -4.74
C GLY A 108 -8.78 -44.25 -3.47
N GLY A 109 -9.64 -44.50 -2.49
CA GLY A 109 -9.71 -43.73 -1.25
C GLY A 109 -10.57 -42.46 -1.34
N LYS A 110 -10.58 -41.67 -0.28
CA LYS A 110 -11.46 -40.49 -0.14
C LYS A 110 -11.15 -39.36 -1.12
N VAL A 111 -9.89 -39.20 -1.52
CA VAL A 111 -9.48 -38.27 -2.59
C VAL A 111 -10.14 -38.68 -3.91
N ALA A 112 -9.99 -39.94 -4.34
CA ALA A 112 -10.61 -40.43 -5.57
C ALA A 112 -12.15 -40.34 -5.55
N GLU A 113 -12.78 -40.67 -4.41
CA GLU A 113 -14.24 -40.50 -4.23
C GLU A 113 -14.66 -39.03 -4.42
N THR A 114 -13.86 -38.09 -3.90
CA THR A 114 -14.13 -36.66 -4.02
C THR A 114 -13.93 -36.17 -5.46
N LEU A 115 -12.84 -36.57 -6.12
CA LEU A 115 -12.59 -36.26 -7.53
C LEU A 115 -13.69 -36.81 -8.46
N GLU A 116 -14.21 -38.00 -8.19
CA GLU A 116 -15.37 -38.54 -8.92
C GLU A 116 -16.65 -37.73 -8.66
N ALA A 117 -16.88 -37.31 -7.42
CA ALA A 117 -18.03 -36.48 -7.07
C ALA A 117 -17.96 -35.09 -7.72
N TRP A 118 -16.76 -34.52 -7.83
CA TRP A 118 -16.48 -33.24 -8.48
C TRP A 118 -16.71 -33.21 -9.99
N ARG A 119 -17.03 -34.35 -10.62
CA ARG A 119 -17.50 -34.39 -12.01
C ARG A 119 -18.92 -33.84 -12.19
N ARG A 120 -19.64 -33.65 -11.09
CA ARG A 120 -21.04 -33.22 -11.07
C ARG A 120 -21.23 -31.98 -10.19
N PRO A 121 -20.57 -30.86 -10.53
CA PRO A 121 -20.92 -29.57 -9.93
C PRO A 121 -22.35 -29.19 -10.33
N PHE A 122 -22.97 -28.33 -9.53
CA PHE A 122 -24.31 -27.83 -9.81
C PHE A 122 -24.47 -26.39 -9.33
N LEU A 123 -25.37 -25.65 -9.98
CA LEU A 123 -25.75 -24.32 -9.54
C LEU A 123 -26.72 -24.44 -8.35
N LEU A 124 -26.44 -23.74 -7.26
CA LEU A 124 -27.18 -23.81 -6.02
C LEU A 124 -27.76 -22.44 -5.66
N LEU A 125 -29.07 -22.41 -5.37
CA LEU A 125 -29.73 -21.29 -4.70
C LEU A 125 -30.21 -21.80 -3.34
N ALA A 126 -29.54 -21.40 -2.26
CA ALA A 126 -29.83 -21.95 -0.94
C ALA A 126 -30.00 -20.89 0.14
N LYS A 127 -30.73 -21.25 1.20
CA LYS A 127 -30.77 -20.47 2.44
C LYS A 127 -30.06 -21.22 3.55
N ALA A 128 -29.20 -20.55 4.31
CA ALA A 128 -28.69 -21.08 5.57
C ALA A 128 -29.80 -21.06 6.62
N GLU A 129 -30.14 -22.23 7.15
CA GLU A 129 -31.24 -22.41 8.09
C GLU A 129 -30.75 -22.49 9.53
N ARG A 130 -29.62 -23.17 9.76
CA ARG A 130 -29.09 -23.44 11.09
C ARG A 130 -27.64 -23.89 11.03
N VAL A 131 -27.01 -23.93 12.20
CA VAL A 131 -25.73 -24.63 12.41
C VAL A 131 -25.99 -25.96 13.12
N GLU A 132 -25.40 -27.04 12.64
CA GLU A 132 -25.47 -28.37 13.23
C GLU A 132 -24.07 -28.99 13.25
N ASP A 133 -23.60 -29.43 14.43
CA ASP A 133 -22.23 -29.93 14.64
C ASP A 133 -21.11 -28.98 14.16
N GLY A 134 -21.30 -27.67 14.37
CA GLY A 134 -20.33 -26.64 13.96
C GLY A 134 -20.38 -26.26 12.48
N ARG A 135 -21.35 -26.79 11.72
CA ARG A 135 -21.42 -26.61 10.26
C ARG A 135 -22.71 -25.96 9.82
N LEU A 136 -22.61 -25.18 8.75
CA LEU A 136 -23.76 -24.51 8.17
C LEU A 136 -24.64 -25.51 7.41
N ILE A 137 -25.91 -25.58 7.79
CA ILE A 137 -26.93 -26.36 7.11
C ILE A 137 -27.69 -25.44 6.17
N VAL A 138 -27.49 -25.66 4.86
CA VAL A 138 -28.14 -24.89 3.81
C VAL A 138 -29.25 -25.72 3.16
N LYS A 139 -30.36 -25.08 2.83
CA LYS A 139 -31.49 -25.68 2.14
C LYS A 139 -31.53 -25.16 0.71
N ASP A 140 -31.37 -26.05 -0.26
CA ASP A 140 -31.54 -25.74 -1.67
C ASP A 140 -33.01 -25.42 -1.95
N GLU A 141 -33.30 -24.24 -2.47
CA GLU A 141 -34.65 -23.83 -2.80
C GLU A 141 -35.16 -24.44 -4.10
N VAL A 142 -34.29 -24.99 -4.96
CA VAL A 142 -34.71 -25.64 -6.20
C VAL A 142 -35.29 -27.02 -5.91
N ASP A 143 -34.56 -27.88 -5.20
CA ASP A 143 -34.96 -29.27 -4.96
C ASP A 143 -35.43 -29.57 -3.52
N GLY A 144 -35.27 -28.62 -2.59
CA GLY A 144 -35.68 -28.73 -1.20
C GLY A 144 -34.75 -29.56 -0.31
N ARG A 145 -33.59 -30.00 -0.82
CA ARG A 145 -32.62 -30.79 -0.05
C ARG A 145 -31.82 -29.92 0.90
N PHE A 146 -31.38 -30.56 1.97
CA PHE A 146 -30.46 -29.96 2.93
C PHE A 146 -29.06 -30.47 2.64
N TYR A 147 -28.10 -29.55 2.63
CA TYR A 147 -26.69 -29.83 2.46
C TYR A 147 -25.90 -29.30 3.66
N LYS A 148 -24.80 -29.97 3.98
CA LYS A 148 -23.81 -29.54 4.97
C LYS A 148 -22.68 -28.81 4.24
N ALA A 149 -22.60 -27.50 4.38
CA ALA A 149 -21.50 -26.75 3.80
C ALA A 149 -20.20 -27.02 4.57
N VAL A 150 -19.06 -27.04 3.87
CA VAL A 150 -17.72 -27.12 4.49
C VAL A 150 -17.41 -25.87 5.31
N GLN A 151 -17.90 -24.69 4.89
CA GLN A 151 -17.69 -23.42 5.59
C GLN A 151 -18.29 -23.44 7.01
N GLU A 152 -17.48 -23.00 7.98
CA GLU A 152 -17.82 -22.90 9.41
C GLU A 152 -18.01 -21.43 9.79
N ASP A 153 -19.15 -20.84 9.41
CA ASP A 153 -19.51 -19.51 9.91
C ASP A 153 -20.98 -19.45 10.37
N PRO A 154 -21.24 -19.40 11.70
CA PRO A 154 -22.57 -19.21 12.27
C PRO A 154 -23.24 -17.89 11.89
N ASP A 155 -22.46 -16.86 11.54
CA ASP A 155 -22.98 -15.54 11.19
C ASP A 155 -23.67 -15.55 9.82
N HIS A 156 -23.57 -16.62 9.05
CA HIS A 156 -24.35 -16.75 7.82
C HIS A 156 -25.76 -17.34 8.02
N VAL A 157 -26.18 -17.68 9.25
CA VAL A 157 -27.55 -18.18 9.47
C VAL A 157 -28.60 -17.15 9.01
N GLY A 158 -29.53 -17.60 8.18
CA GLY A 158 -30.56 -16.76 7.56
C GLY A 158 -30.14 -16.11 6.24
N GLN A 159 -28.86 -16.21 5.85
CA GLN A 159 -28.33 -15.67 4.61
C GLN A 159 -28.64 -16.57 3.41
N TRP A 160 -28.65 -15.97 2.23
CA TRP A 160 -28.96 -16.59 0.96
C TRP A 160 -27.69 -16.74 0.12
N PHE A 161 -27.55 -17.85 -0.60
CA PHE A 161 -26.37 -18.22 -1.38
C PHE A 161 -26.79 -18.50 -2.81
N LEU A 162 -26.05 -17.94 -3.77
CA LEU A 162 -26.20 -18.26 -5.19
C LEU A 162 -24.81 -18.48 -5.82
N GLY A 163 -24.52 -19.69 -6.28
CA GLY A 163 -23.20 -19.99 -6.86
C GLY A 163 -23.04 -21.44 -7.29
N VAL A 164 -21.84 -21.80 -7.71
CA VAL A 164 -21.49 -23.18 -8.07
C VAL A 164 -21.11 -23.94 -6.80
N ALA A 165 -21.69 -25.13 -6.64
CA ALA A 165 -21.40 -26.02 -5.52
C ALA A 165 -20.86 -27.37 -6.00
N PHE A 166 -19.92 -27.92 -5.23
CA PHE A 166 -19.33 -29.23 -5.43
C PHE A 166 -19.72 -30.19 -4.30
N PRO A 167 -20.11 -31.43 -4.61
CA PRO A 167 -20.27 -32.46 -3.58
C PRO A 167 -18.93 -32.76 -2.86
N TYR A 168 -18.96 -32.95 -1.54
CA TYR A 168 -17.77 -33.12 -0.71
C TYR A 168 -17.85 -34.39 0.18
N PRO A 169 -17.69 -35.59 -0.39
CA PRO A 169 -17.93 -36.88 0.29
C PRO A 169 -16.93 -37.22 1.40
N VAL A 170 -15.90 -36.40 1.61
CA VAL A 170 -15.00 -36.47 2.77
C VAL A 170 -15.80 -36.28 4.08
N MET A 171 -16.79 -35.38 4.07
CA MET A 171 -17.57 -35.00 5.25
C MET A 171 -18.96 -35.64 5.32
N GLY A 172 -19.38 -36.34 4.27
CA GLY A 172 -20.66 -37.03 4.19
C GLY A 172 -21.27 -36.95 2.79
N ASP A 173 -22.23 -37.83 2.49
CA ASP A 173 -22.90 -37.85 1.19
C ASP A 173 -23.78 -36.60 0.93
N ASP A 174 -24.14 -35.88 2.01
CA ASP A 174 -24.91 -34.64 2.01
C ASP A 174 -24.04 -33.38 2.15
N ALA A 175 -22.72 -33.52 2.09
CA ALA A 175 -21.80 -32.39 2.23
C ALA A 175 -21.46 -31.74 0.88
N ILE A 176 -21.31 -30.41 0.89
CA ILE A 176 -20.94 -29.61 -0.28
C ILE A 176 -19.90 -28.56 0.08
N THR A 177 -19.11 -28.15 -0.89
CA THR A 177 -18.27 -26.95 -0.82
C THR A 177 -18.70 -25.96 -1.90
N PHE A 178 -18.58 -24.67 -1.60
CA PHE A 178 -18.82 -23.59 -2.53
C PHE A 178 -17.54 -23.26 -3.31
N THR A 179 -17.71 -22.69 -4.50
CA THR A 179 -16.60 -22.06 -5.23
C THR A 179 -16.45 -20.59 -4.84
N TYR A 180 -15.33 -19.97 -5.22
CA TYR A 180 -15.04 -18.57 -4.92
C TYR A 180 -16.03 -17.60 -5.58
N GLY A 181 -16.61 -17.94 -6.73
CA GLY A 181 -17.67 -17.17 -7.40
C GLY A 181 -19.07 -17.32 -6.77
N THR A 182 -19.18 -17.62 -5.47
CA THR A 182 -20.47 -17.73 -4.78
C THR A 182 -20.90 -16.38 -4.22
N MET A 183 -22.11 -15.96 -4.56
CA MET A 183 -22.71 -14.71 -4.08
C MET A 183 -23.49 -14.93 -2.80
N TYR A 184 -23.36 -13.97 -1.89
CA TYR A 184 -24.10 -13.90 -0.65
C TYR A 184 -25.14 -12.78 -0.73
N LEU A 185 -26.43 -13.14 -0.72
CA LEU A 185 -27.53 -12.19 -0.77
C LEU A 185 -27.96 -11.80 0.65
N LYS A 186 -28.52 -10.60 0.82
CA LYS A 186 -28.95 -10.07 2.14
C LYS A 186 -29.99 -11.01 2.80
N ARG A 187 -29.96 -11.12 4.14
CA ARG A 187 -30.87 -12.02 4.89
C ARG A 187 -32.35 -11.69 4.68
N ASP A 188 -32.65 -10.42 4.46
CA ASP A 188 -33.97 -9.84 4.25
C ASP A 188 -34.39 -9.76 2.77
N THR A 189 -33.63 -10.37 1.85
CA THR A 189 -33.98 -10.45 0.41
C THR A 189 -35.48 -10.79 0.24
N PRO A 190 -36.26 -9.93 -0.45
CA PRO A 190 -37.70 -10.07 -0.53
C PRO A 190 -38.15 -11.46 -1.03
N PRO A 191 -39.17 -12.10 -0.43
CA PRO A 191 -39.60 -13.45 -0.81
C PRO A 191 -40.03 -13.60 -2.27
N HIS A 192 -40.45 -12.50 -2.91
CA HIS A 192 -40.82 -12.51 -4.32
C HIS A 192 -39.60 -12.50 -5.25
N PHE A 193 -38.47 -11.88 -4.86
CA PHE A 193 -37.21 -11.98 -5.60
C PHE A 193 -36.70 -13.41 -5.58
N ILE A 194 -36.66 -14.04 -4.41
CA ILE A 194 -36.28 -15.46 -4.27
C ILE A 194 -37.14 -16.37 -5.15
N ARG A 195 -38.45 -16.09 -5.26
CA ARG A 195 -39.35 -16.84 -6.15
C ARG A 195 -38.96 -16.70 -7.61
N GLN A 196 -38.66 -15.49 -8.08
CA GLN A 196 -38.23 -15.26 -9.46
C GLN A 196 -36.87 -15.90 -9.76
N LEU A 197 -35.92 -15.81 -8.83
CA LEU A 197 -34.62 -16.49 -8.96
C LEU A 197 -34.82 -17.99 -9.07
N LYS A 198 -35.61 -18.60 -8.18
CA LYS A 198 -35.94 -20.02 -8.22
C LYS A 198 -36.60 -20.45 -9.53
N GLU A 199 -37.50 -19.64 -10.09
CA GLU A 199 -38.12 -19.91 -11.39
C GLU A 199 -37.12 -19.84 -12.55
N TYR A 200 -36.08 -19.02 -12.42
CA TYR A 200 -35.04 -18.84 -13.43
C TYR A 200 -33.89 -19.86 -13.30
N MET A 201 -33.62 -20.41 -12.11
CA MET A 201 -32.56 -21.41 -11.85
C MET A 201 -32.44 -22.55 -12.89
N PRO A 202 -33.54 -23.12 -13.43
CA PRO A 202 -33.45 -24.17 -14.45
C PRO A 202 -32.80 -23.75 -15.77
N SER A 203 -32.63 -22.46 -16.04
CA SER A 203 -31.90 -21.97 -17.22
C SER A 203 -30.41 -22.35 -17.16
N GLY A 204 -29.85 -22.50 -15.96
CA GLY A 204 -28.42 -22.65 -15.73
C GLY A 204 -27.59 -21.40 -16.08
N ASP A 205 -28.23 -20.28 -16.41
CA ASP A 205 -27.58 -19.03 -16.83
C ASP A 205 -27.41 -18.10 -15.62
N LEU A 206 -26.22 -18.11 -15.02
CA LEU A 206 -25.92 -17.25 -13.88
C LEU A 206 -25.85 -15.76 -14.27
N LEU A 207 -25.37 -15.41 -15.48
CA LEU A 207 -25.37 -14.02 -15.94
C LEU A 207 -26.80 -13.47 -16.01
N GLY A 208 -27.73 -14.28 -16.51
CA GLY A 208 -29.15 -13.97 -16.52
C GLY A 208 -29.74 -13.77 -15.13
N LEU A 209 -29.32 -14.58 -14.15
CA LEU A 209 -29.72 -14.44 -12.74
C LEU A 209 -29.17 -13.16 -12.10
N LEU A 210 -27.89 -12.84 -12.33
CA LEU A 210 -27.27 -11.62 -11.82
C LEU A 210 -27.95 -10.37 -12.41
N LYS A 211 -28.23 -10.36 -13.72
CA LYS A 211 -29.02 -9.29 -14.36
C LYS A 211 -30.46 -9.20 -13.86
N LEU A 212 -31.06 -10.30 -13.44
CA LEU A 212 -32.37 -10.28 -12.80
C LEU A 212 -32.27 -9.59 -11.43
N LEU A 213 -31.23 -9.88 -10.64
CA LEU A 213 -30.99 -9.21 -9.36
C LEU A 213 -30.77 -7.71 -9.50
N VAL A 214 -29.99 -7.27 -10.48
CA VAL A 214 -29.81 -5.82 -10.75
C VAL A 214 -31.15 -5.15 -10.99
N ARG A 215 -31.97 -5.70 -11.89
CA ARG A 215 -33.31 -5.15 -12.20
C ARG A 215 -34.24 -5.13 -10.99
N LEU A 216 -34.20 -6.18 -10.18
CA LEU A 216 -35.02 -6.27 -8.97
C LEU A 216 -34.59 -5.24 -7.92
N ASN A 217 -33.29 -4.98 -7.79
CA ASN A 217 -32.75 -3.96 -6.91
C ASN A 217 -33.11 -2.54 -7.40
N ASP A 218 -33.08 -2.29 -8.71
CA ASP A 218 -33.52 -1.02 -9.30
C ASP A 218 -35.03 -0.78 -9.09
N GLU A 219 -35.87 -1.81 -9.22
CA GLU A 219 -37.31 -1.74 -8.94
C GLU A 219 -37.61 -1.40 -7.46
N GLU A 220 -36.74 -1.80 -6.53
CA GLU A 220 -36.83 -1.46 -5.10
C GLU A 220 -36.38 0.00 -4.84
N ASN A 221 -35.32 0.46 -5.52
CA ASN A 221 -34.87 1.86 -5.45
C ASN A 221 -35.86 2.85 -6.07
N GLU A 222 -36.58 2.46 -7.12
CA GLU A 222 -37.65 3.25 -7.74
C GLU A 222 -38.98 3.23 -6.94
N ALA A 223 -39.08 2.45 -5.86
CA ALA A 223 -40.29 2.44 -5.04
C ALA A 223 -40.51 3.82 -4.40
N ALA A 224 -41.73 4.35 -4.54
CA ALA A 224 -42.10 5.64 -3.99
C ALA A 224 -41.96 5.65 -2.46
N LEU A 225 -41.36 6.71 -1.90
CA LEU A 225 -41.30 6.96 -0.46
C LEU A 225 -42.68 6.73 0.20
N PRO A 226 -42.77 6.23 1.43
CA PRO A 226 -44.07 6.07 2.07
C PRO A 226 -44.77 7.44 2.28
N PRO A 227 -46.11 7.48 2.49
CA PRO A 227 -46.88 8.72 2.45
C PRO A 227 -46.52 9.77 3.52
N PHE A 228 -45.77 9.40 4.56
CA PHE A 228 -45.31 10.32 5.58
C PHE A 228 -44.02 11.01 5.13
N GLU A 229 -43.07 10.25 4.61
CA GLU A 229 -41.77 10.64 4.09
C GLU A 229 -41.94 11.53 2.85
N GLN A 230 -42.89 11.24 1.96
CA GLN A 230 -43.27 12.15 0.87
C GLN A 230 -43.71 13.54 1.37
N LYS A 231 -44.38 13.61 2.53
CA LYS A 231 -44.78 14.90 3.12
C LYS A 231 -43.60 15.64 3.75
N VAL A 232 -42.59 14.91 4.23
CA VAL A 232 -41.33 15.49 4.73
C VAL A 232 -40.55 16.07 3.55
N LEU A 233 -40.33 15.29 2.49
CA LEU A 233 -39.66 15.76 1.26
C LEU A 233 -40.38 16.97 0.67
N GLY A 234 -41.71 16.90 0.53
CA GLY A 234 -42.48 18.04 0.05
C GLY A 234 -42.43 19.27 0.96
N ALA A 235 -42.14 19.14 2.26
CA ALA A 235 -41.91 20.29 3.14
C ALA A 235 -40.52 20.92 2.92
N VAL A 236 -39.50 20.12 2.63
CA VAL A 236 -38.17 20.60 2.24
C VAL A 236 -38.20 21.28 0.86
N GLU A 237 -38.90 20.71 -0.12
CA GLU A 237 -39.07 21.33 -1.44
C GLU A 237 -39.76 22.71 -1.35
N ARG A 238 -40.77 22.85 -0.48
CA ARG A 238 -41.41 24.15 -0.23
C ARG A 238 -40.46 25.17 0.36
N TYR A 239 -39.55 24.74 1.24
CA TYR A 239 -38.50 25.59 1.78
C TYR A 239 -37.51 26.04 0.69
N LEU A 240 -37.08 25.11 -0.17
CA LEU A 240 -36.18 25.37 -1.31
C LEU A 240 -36.78 26.36 -2.32
N ALA A 241 -38.10 26.33 -2.51
CA ALA A 241 -38.79 27.27 -3.39
C ALA A 241 -38.67 28.74 -2.93
N VAL A 242 -38.41 28.99 -1.64
CA VAL A 242 -38.29 30.33 -1.05
C VAL A 242 -36.83 30.69 -0.74
N HIS A 243 -35.95 29.69 -0.64
CA HIS A 243 -34.53 29.86 -0.31
C HIS A 243 -33.62 29.25 -1.40
N PRO A 244 -33.46 29.93 -2.55
CA PRO A 244 -32.59 29.46 -3.64
C PRO A 244 -31.11 29.53 -3.21
N GLY A 245 -30.38 28.42 -3.36
CA GLY A 245 -28.97 28.31 -2.96
C GLY A 245 -28.57 26.99 -2.27
N ALA A 246 -29.54 26.12 -1.98
CA ALA A 246 -29.35 24.80 -1.37
C ALA A 246 -29.52 23.66 -2.40
N LEU A 247 -28.64 23.62 -3.41
CA LEU A 247 -28.63 22.53 -4.41
C LEU A 247 -28.30 21.19 -3.72
N GLY A 248 -29.02 20.12 -4.08
CA GLY A 248 -28.79 18.77 -3.55
C GLY A 248 -29.56 18.43 -2.26
N LEU A 249 -30.23 19.39 -1.61
CA LEU A 249 -30.93 19.16 -0.34
C LEU A 249 -32.17 18.25 -0.50
N ALA A 250 -32.86 18.31 -1.64
CA ALA A 250 -34.03 17.47 -1.88
C ALA A 250 -33.61 16.01 -2.09
N GLU A 251 -32.57 15.80 -2.88
CA GLU A 251 -31.94 14.50 -3.15
C GLU A 251 -31.38 13.89 -1.86
N PHE A 252 -30.66 14.69 -1.07
CA PHE A 252 -30.17 14.30 0.26
C PHE A 252 -31.31 13.92 1.22
N THR A 253 -32.39 14.72 1.23
CA THR A 253 -33.57 14.44 2.06
C THR A 253 -34.23 13.13 1.65
N GLU A 254 -34.39 12.89 0.34
CA GLU A 254 -34.97 11.66 -0.17
C GLU A 254 -34.15 10.43 0.25
N GLU A 255 -32.82 10.48 0.10
CA GLU A 255 -31.93 9.39 0.48
C GLU A 255 -31.96 9.10 2.00
N LEU A 256 -31.92 10.16 2.81
CA LEU A 256 -32.01 10.06 4.26
C LEU A 256 -33.34 9.43 4.70
N LEU A 257 -34.45 9.80 4.05
CA LEU A 257 -35.79 9.24 4.34
C LEU A 257 -35.94 7.78 3.92
N ARG A 258 -35.14 7.29 2.96
CA ARG A 258 -35.14 5.87 2.56
C ARG A 258 -34.44 4.98 3.58
N ARG A 259 -33.45 5.52 4.30
CA ARG A 259 -32.60 4.76 5.22
C ARG A 259 -32.95 4.94 6.69
N MET A 260 -33.66 6.01 7.06
CA MET A 260 -33.96 6.35 8.45
C MET A 260 -35.34 5.84 8.90
N GLU A 261 -35.41 5.09 10.00
CA GLU A 261 -36.67 4.74 10.64
C GLU A 261 -37.24 5.92 11.46
N LEU A 262 -38.21 6.64 10.90
CA LEU A 262 -38.81 7.80 11.55
C LEU A 262 -40.03 7.46 12.42
N ASN A 263 -39.91 7.65 13.73
CA ASN A 263 -41.06 7.68 14.64
C ASN A 263 -41.53 9.12 14.91
N ALA A 264 -42.08 9.77 13.89
CA ALA A 264 -42.52 11.15 13.92
C ALA A 264 -44.01 11.30 13.56
N ARG A 265 -44.67 12.33 14.12
CA ARG A 265 -46.08 12.62 13.86
C ARG A 265 -46.32 13.88 13.02
N LYS A 266 -45.29 14.71 12.84
CA LYS A 266 -45.35 15.99 12.12
C LYS A 266 -44.24 16.05 11.09
N PRO A 267 -44.55 16.01 9.78
CA PRO A 267 -43.54 16.08 8.72
C PRO A 267 -42.70 17.36 8.76
N GLU A 268 -43.30 18.48 9.13
CA GLU A 268 -42.64 19.79 9.19
C GLU A 268 -41.56 19.84 10.28
N ALA A 269 -41.74 19.07 11.35
CA ALA A 269 -40.75 18.98 12.42
C ALA A 269 -39.50 18.19 11.98
N VAL A 270 -39.69 17.15 11.18
CA VAL A 270 -38.60 16.36 10.61
C VAL A 270 -37.88 17.18 9.55
N ALA A 271 -38.62 17.81 8.63
CA ALA A 271 -38.07 18.66 7.59
C ALA A 271 -37.22 19.81 8.17
N ALA A 272 -37.72 20.51 9.21
CA ALA A 272 -36.97 21.56 9.89
C ALA A 272 -35.65 21.03 10.51
N GLY A 273 -35.69 19.82 11.07
CA GLY A 273 -34.51 19.15 11.63
C GLY A 273 -33.47 18.82 10.57
N ILE A 274 -33.91 18.28 9.42
CA ILE A 274 -33.04 17.95 8.28
C ILE A 274 -32.40 19.22 7.68
N VAL A 275 -33.18 20.29 7.48
CA VAL A 275 -32.62 21.56 6.97
C VAL A 275 -31.62 22.17 7.95
N GLN A 276 -31.87 22.08 9.26
CA GLN A 276 -30.93 22.56 10.28
C GLN A 276 -29.64 21.72 10.26
N ALA A 277 -29.74 20.39 10.18
CA ALA A 277 -28.60 19.48 10.09
C ALA A 277 -27.76 19.79 8.83
N ALA A 278 -28.40 19.88 7.66
CA ALA A 278 -27.73 20.21 6.40
C ALA A 278 -27.06 21.60 6.40
N THR A 279 -27.55 22.55 7.21
CA THR A 279 -26.91 23.86 7.41
C THR A 279 -25.66 23.74 8.29
N GLU A 280 -25.66 22.83 9.27
CA GLU A 280 -24.53 22.63 10.19
C GLU A 280 -23.36 21.90 9.51
N ILE A 281 -23.64 20.95 8.61
CA ILE A 281 -22.63 20.23 7.82
C ILE A 281 -22.21 20.93 6.50
N GLY A 282 -22.66 22.18 6.29
CA GLY A 282 -22.20 22.99 5.16
C GLY A 282 -22.86 22.71 3.79
N VAL A 283 -23.83 21.80 3.71
CA VAL A 283 -24.61 21.51 2.48
C VAL A 283 -25.51 22.70 2.10
N VAL A 284 -25.97 23.47 3.09
CA VAL A 284 -26.78 24.68 2.90
C VAL A 284 -25.99 25.92 3.37
N PRO A 285 -25.89 26.99 2.55
CA PRO A 285 -25.25 28.23 2.98
C PRO A 285 -25.91 28.81 4.25
N LYS A 286 -25.12 29.31 5.21
CA LYS A 286 -25.64 29.93 6.45
C LYS A 286 -26.62 31.07 6.12
N GLY A 287 -27.92 30.83 6.33
CA GLY A 287 -28.98 31.75 5.92
C GLY A 287 -29.96 32.20 7.01
N LEU A 288 -30.43 31.29 7.88
CA LEU A 288 -31.44 31.60 8.90
C LEU A 288 -30.95 31.22 10.31
N THR A 289 -31.35 31.98 11.33
CA THR A 289 -31.14 31.57 12.72
C THR A 289 -32.07 30.41 13.09
N GLN A 290 -31.71 29.60 14.09
CA GLN A 290 -32.56 28.47 14.56
C GLN A 290 -34.01 28.89 14.88
N LYS A 291 -34.20 30.12 15.36
CA LYS A 291 -35.52 30.67 15.69
C LYS A 291 -36.32 31.02 14.44
N GLU A 292 -35.67 31.52 13.40
CA GLU A 292 -36.29 31.84 12.11
C GLU A 292 -36.61 30.57 11.33
N LEU A 293 -35.69 29.61 11.29
CA LEU A 293 -35.91 28.31 10.65
C LEU A 293 -37.06 27.54 11.31
N ALA A 294 -37.10 27.46 12.64
CA ALA A 294 -38.20 26.81 13.34
C ALA A 294 -39.56 27.50 13.06
N ALA A 295 -39.56 28.83 12.91
CA ALA A 295 -40.77 29.59 12.57
C ALA A 295 -41.24 29.33 11.14
N GLU A 296 -40.32 29.18 10.19
CA GLU A 296 -40.60 28.87 8.78
C GLU A 296 -41.36 27.55 8.61
N PHE A 297 -40.97 26.55 9.40
CA PHE A 297 -41.65 25.23 9.43
C PHE A 297 -42.80 25.17 10.44
N GLY A 298 -43.11 26.25 11.17
CA GLY A 298 -44.22 26.30 12.13
C GLY A 298 -44.03 25.37 13.34
N VAL A 299 -42.79 25.14 13.78
CA VAL A 299 -42.43 24.26 14.90
C VAL A 299 -41.68 25.00 16.00
N SER A 300 -41.53 24.38 17.18
CA SER A 300 -40.67 24.95 18.22
C SER A 300 -39.21 24.58 17.96
N VAL A 301 -38.28 25.45 18.35
CA VAL A 301 -36.83 25.20 18.26
C VAL A 301 -36.47 23.87 18.93
N ALA A 302 -37.04 23.57 20.10
CA ALA A 302 -36.80 22.29 20.78
C ALA A 302 -37.28 21.06 19.99
N THR A 303 -38.36 21.19 19.22
CA THR A 303 -38.85 20.09 18.37
C THR A 303 -37.97 19.90 17.14
N MET A 304 -37.52 20.99 16.53
CA MET A 304 -36.59 20.99 15.39
C MET A 304 -35.24 20.37 15.79
N LEU A 305 -34.65 20.82 16.91
CA LEU A 305 -33.36 20.33 17.40
C LEU A 305 -33.40 18.82 17.68
N LYS A 306 -34.51 18.29 18.20
CA LYS A 306 -34.69 16.84 18.37
C LYS A 306 -34.49 16.06 17.06
N TYR A 307 -35.08 16.52 15.95
CA TYR A 307 -34.94 15.83 14.66
C TYR A 307 -33.64 16.18 13.94
N ARG A 308 -33.03 17.32 14.26
CA ARG A 308 -31.66 17.65 13.87
C ARG A 308 -30.66 16.71 14.54
N ASP A 309 -30.81 16.44 15.84
CA ASP A 309 -29.99 15.45 16.55
C ASP A 309 -30.12 14.09 15.87
N ILE A 310 -31.35 13.61 15.59
CA ILE A 310 -31.57 12.33 14.90
C ILE A 310 -30.96 12.32 13.48
N ALA A 311 -31.08 13.42 12.73
CA ALA A 311 -30.51 13.50 11.39
C ALA A 311 -28.98 13.57 11.41
N ILE A 312 -28.39 14.31 12.36
CA ILE A 312 -26.93 14.38 12.56
C ILE A 312 -26.39 13.08 13.13
N ASP A 313 -27.06 12.41 14.06
CA ASP A 313 -26.66 11.10 14.56
C ASP A 313 -26.75 10.06 13.44
N PHE A 314 -27.69 10.18 12.49
CA PHE A 314 -27.75 9.29 11.32
C PHE A 314 -26.65 9.57 10.29
N ILE A 315 -26.29 10.83 10.09
CA ILE A 315 -25.14 11.25 9.25
C ILE A 315 -23.84 10.85 9.95
N GLY A 316 -23.78 11.05 11.26
CA GLY A 316 -22.71 10.72 12.17
C GLY A 316 -22.52 9.22 12.34
N ASP A 317 -23.55 8.39 12.36
CA ASP A 317 -23.42 6.92 12.35
C ASP A 317 -22.95 6.41 10.96
N ALA A 318 -23.10 7.22 9.90
CA ALA A 318 -22.51 6.97 8.57
C ALA A 318 -21.09 7.54 8.44
N GLU A 319 -20.72 8.52 9.28
CA GLU A 319 -19.39 9.16 9.42
C GLU A 319 -18.59 8.68 10.65
N ASP A 320 -19.14 7.84 11.53
CA ASP A 320 -18.48 7.20 12.68
C ASP A 320 -17.76 5.91 12.21
N GLY A 321 -17.76 5.69 10.89
CA GLY A 321 -16.72 4.98 10.16
C GLY A 321 -15.63 5.90 9.60
N SER A 322 -15.56 7.18 10.00
CA SER A 322 -14.56 8.15 9.54
C SER A 322 -14.18 9.15 10.66
N ASP A 323 -13.08 8.85 11.35
CA ASP A 323 -12.40 9.79 12.24
C ASP A 323 -11.66 10.88 11.43
N GLU A 324 -11.90 12.15 11.74
CA GLU A 324 -11.02 13.27 11.39
C GLU A 324 -9.90 13.41 12.43
N VAL A 325 -8.65 13.59 11.97
CA VAL A 325 -7.72 14.70 12.31
C VAL A 325 -6.24 14.29 12.09
N LYS A 326 -5.56 15.05 11.21
CA LYS A 326 -4.13 15.47 11.13
C LYS A 326 -3.32 15.09 9.88
N LEU A 327 -2.80 16.15 9.27
CA LEU A 327 -2.00 16.28 8.07
C LEU A 327 -0.50 16.20 8.40
N GLU A 328 0.26 15.27 7.79
CA GLU A 328 1.72 15.30 7.56
C GLU A 328 1.98 14.40 6.33
N GLN A 329 2.19 14.88 5.09
CA GLN A 329 3.32 15.62 4.49
C GLN A 329 4.69 14.94 4.63
N GLY A 330 5.22 14.44 3.50
CA GLY A 330 6.67 14.21 3.33
C GLY A 330 7.06 13.01 2.47
N GLU A 331 7.17 13.24 1.16
CA GLU A 331 7.92 12.38 0.25
C GLU A 331 9.45 12.49 0.45
N SER A 332 10.09 11.41 0.00
CA SER A 332 11.42 11.22 -0.59
C SER A 332 12.45 12.36 -0.67
N GLY A 333 13.72 11.98 -0.50
CA GLY A 333 14.88 12.77 -0.90
C GLY A 333 15.87 11.93 -1.68
N ARG A 334 16.17 12.39 -2.91
CA ARG A 334 17.16 11.90 -3.86
C ARG A 334 18.61 11.98 -3.33
N LYS A 335 19.45 11.14 -3.95
CA LYS A 335 20.91 11.06 -3.81
C LYS A 335 21.64 12.22 -4.48
N GLY A 336 22.80 12.61 -3.93
CA GLY A 336 23.77 13.45 -4.65
C GLY A 336 25.20 13.48 -4.10
N ASN A 337 26.06 12.60 -4.65
CA ASN A 337 27.51 12.79 -4.87
C ASN A 337 28.51 13.05 -3.72
N LYS A 338 29.34 12.01 -3.46
CA LYS A 338 30.72 12.11 -2.94
C LYS A 338 31.56 13.08 -3.78
N PRO A 339 32.45 13.86 -3.13
CA PRO A 339 33.88 13.61 -3.32
C PRO A 339 34.75 13.80 -2.06
N ASP A 340 35.68 12.85 -1.96
CA ASP A 340 37.07 12.87 -1.47
C ASP A 340 37.51 13.58 -0.16
N ASP A 341 38.03 12.70 0.71
CA ASP A 341 39.17 12.75 1.64
C ASP A 341 39.69 14.08 2.26
N GLY A 342 39.51 14.18 3.59
CA GLY A 342 40.47 14.90 4.44
C GLY A 342 39.96 15.69 5.66
N ASN A 343 38.65 15.70 5.96
CA ASN A 343 38.14 16.48 7.10
C ASN A 343 36.95 15.78 7.81
N THR A 344 37.25 14.77 8.64
CA THR A 344 36.31 13.75 9.16
C THR A 344 35.38 14.19 10.29
N GLY A 345 35.18 15.49 10.52
CA GLY A 345 34.26 15.96 11.57
C GLY A 345 32.80 16.02 11.11
N ARG A 346 31.90 15.27 11.77
CA ARG A 346 30.43 15.26 11.55
C ARG A 346 29.73 16.53 12.07
N ILE A 347 30.33 17.24 13.02
CA ILE A 347 29.74 18.46 13.59
C ILE A 347 30.34 19.70 12.92
N LEU A 348 29.48 20.53 12.33
CA LEU A 348 29.87 21.78 11.69
C LEU A 348 29.81 22.92 12.72
N GLN A 349 30.94 23.58 12.96
CA GLN A 349 30.98 24.80 13.74
C GLN A 349 30.85 26.01 12.82
N PHE A 350 29.71 26.70 12.88
CA PHE A 350 29.47 27.93 12.15
C PHE A 350 29.74 29.17 12.99
N LYS A 351 30.13 30.26 12.32
CA LYS A 351 29.89 31.61 12.81
C LYS A 351 28.83 32.23 11.91
N VAL A 352 27.71 32.61 12.51
CA VAL A 352 26.60 33.29 11.83
C VAL A 352 26.57 34.73 12.31
N LYS A 353 26.69 35.70 11.40
CA LYS A 353 26.74 37.12 11.73
C LYS A 353 25.60 37.85 11.02
N LEU A 354 24.73 38.50 11.78
CA LEU A 354 23.72 39.40 11.20
C LEU A 354 24.42 40.65 10.67
N MET A 355 24.12 40.98 9.42
CA MET A 355 24.76 42.07 8.69
C MET A 355 24.09 43.40 9.04
N ARG A 356 24.78 44.50 8.76
CA ARG A 356 24.26 45.87 8.92
C ARG A 356 23.86 46.27 10.37
N THR A 357 24.21 45.49 11.40
CA THR A 357 24.02 45.88 12.81
C THR A 357 25.22 46.61 13.41
N SER A 358 24.94 47.52 14.35
CA SER A 358 25.94 48.14 15.22
C SER A 358 25.30 48.40 16.58
N PRO A 359 25.73 47.72 17.68
CA PRO A 359 26.85 46.80 17.79
C PRO A 359 26.71 45.48 16.99
N PRO A 360 27.80 44.73 16.77
CA PRO A 360 27.76 43.52 15.94
C PRO A 360 27.01 42.37 16.62
N VAL A 361 26.02 41.81 15.92
CA VAL A 361 25.22 40.66 16.37
C VAL A 361 25.72 39.38 15.68
N TRP A 362 26.08 38.35 16.44
CA TRP A 362 26.50 37.05 15.89
C TRP A 362 26.32 35.88 16.86
N ARG A 363 26.27 34.67 16.30
CA ARG A 363 26.16 33.38 16.99
C ARG A 363 27.26 32.42 16.53
N ARG A 364 27.72 31.54 17.42
CA ARG A 364 28.61 30.41 17.08
C ARG A 364 27.91 29.11 17.40
N LEU A 365 27.49 28.41 16.35
CA LEU A 365 26.61 27.26 16.45
C LEU A 365 27.37 25.98 16.07
N LEU A 366 27.03 24.88 16.72
CA LEU A 366 27.42 23.51 16.40
C LEU A 366 26.19 22.80 15.86
N VAL A 367 26.25 22.28 14.64
CA VAL A 367 25.12 21.57 14.02
C VAL A 367 25.61 20.30 13.35
N ASP A 368 24.74 19.28 13.22
CA ASP A 368 25.05 18.05 12.48
C ASP A 368 25.20 18.37 10.99
N SER A 369 26.24 17.84 10.34
CA SER A 369 26.48 18.06 8.91
C SER A 369 25.38 17.48 8.01
N ARG A 370 24.62 16.49 8.48
CA ARG A 370 23.49 15.88 7.76
C ARG A 370 22.18 16.66 7.88
N MET A 371 22.18 17.78 8.61
CA MET A 371 21.03 18.67 8.70
C MET A 371 20.71 19.25 7.31
N SER A 372 19.42 19.30 6.97
CA SER A 372 18.94 19.99 5.76
C SER A 372 19.01 21.51 5.93
N PHE A 373 18.97 22.28 4.84
CA PHE A 373 18.88 23.74 4.93
C PHE A 373 17.56 24.21 5.56
N ALA A 374 16.46 23.46 5.38
CA ALA A 374 15.18 23.69 6.06
C ALA A 374 15.33 23.65 7.59
N ASN A 375 15.92 22.55 8.11
CA ASN A 375 16.15 22.43 9.54
C ASN A 375 17.15 23.47 10.04
N PHE A 376 18.14 23.83 9.21
CA PHE A 376 19.08 24.87 9.56
C PHE A 376 18.44 26.26 9.63
N HIS A 377 17.42 26.55 8.81
CA HIS A 377 16.60 27.77 8.94
C HIS A 377 15.98 27.86 10.34
N HIS A 378 15.34 26.81 10.84
CA HIS A 378 14.76 26.80 12.20
C HIS A 378 15.82 27.03 13.29
N VAL A 379 17.02 26.47 13.12
CA VAL A 379 18.16 26.75 14.01
C VAL A 379 18.56 28.23 13.99
N LEU A 380 18.51 28.88 12.83
CA LEU A 380 18.79 30.31 12.71
C LEU A 380 17.69 31.16 13.35
N GLN A 381 16.42 30.83 13.14
CA GLN A 381 15.28 31.52 13.78
C GLN A 381 15.40 31.47 15.31
N ALA A 382 15.56 30.26 15.88
CA ALA A 382 15.73 30.09 17.32
C ALA A 382 17.00 30.78 17.85
N ALA A 383 18.10 30.77 17.10
CA ALA A 383 19.35 31.41 17.54
C ALA A 383 19.29 32.95 17.53
N PHE A 384 18.38 33.54 16.76
CA PHE A 384 18.16 34.99 16.68
C PHE A 384 16.85 35.44 17.34
N ASP A 385 16.09 34.52 17.94
CA ASP A 385 14.82 34.78 18.65
C ASP A 385 13.75 35.39 17.74
N TRP A 386 13.57 34.79 16.57
CA TRP A 386 12.60 35.17 15.54
C TRP A 386 11.59 34.05 15.28
N ASP A 387 10.43 34.40 14.72
CA ASP A 387 9.25 33.52 14.68
C ASP A 387 9.19 32.64 13.43
N GLY A 388 9.95 32.96 12.37
CA GLY A 388 9.99 32.15 11.14
C GLY A 388 8.81 32.36 10.19
N ASP A 389 8.02 33.41 10.38
CA ASP A 389 6.78 33.70 9.62
C ASP A 389 7.03 34.40 8.26
N HIS A 390 8.29 34.56 7.84
CA HIS A 390 8.65 35.25 6.59
C HIS A 390 9.50 34.39 5.65
N LEU A 391 9.44 34.74 4.35
CA LEU A 391 10.21 34.06 3.30
C LEU A 391 11.72 34.20 3.51
N HIS A 392 12.47 33.17 3.12
CA HIS A 392 13.92 33.16 3.21
C HIS A 392 14.62 32.46 2.05
N SER A 393 15.94 32.65 1.97
CA SER A 393 16.79 31.94 1.02
C SER A 393 18.24 31.83 1.53
N PHE A 394 18.98 30.84 1.05
CA PHE A 394 20.42 30.70 1.25
C PHE A 394 21.16 30.83 -0.08
N ARG A 395 22.06 31.81 -0.16
CA ARG A 395 22.96 31.98 -1.29
C ARG A 395 24.34 31.40 -0.96
N MET A 396 24.75 30.37 -1.69
CA MET A 396 25.98 29.62 -1.43
C MET A 396 27.18 30.14 -2.23
N THR A 397 28.37 30.18 -1.61
CA THR A 397 29.64 30.50 -2.29
C THR A 397 30.74 29.49 -1.92
N ARG A 398 31.18 28.67 -2.88
CA ARG A 398 32.27 27.67 -2.69
C ARG A 398 33.65 28.27 -2.96
N ILE A 399 34.65 27.93 -2.14
CA ILE A 399 36.03 28.44 -2.25
C ILE A 399 36.90 27.64 -3.24
N ASP A 400 36.54 26.38 -3.55
CA ASP A 400 37.40 25.43 -4.28
C ASP A 400 37.47 25.60 -5.81
N GLY A 401 36.83 26.64 -6.36
CA GLY A 401 37.19 27.17 -7.68
C GLY A 401 36.82 26.30 -8.89
N LYS A 402 35.97 25.27 -8.74
CA LYS A 402 35.33 24.60 -9.89
C LYS A 402 33.90 25.15 -10.06
N SER A 403 33.77 26.05 -11.04
CA SER A 403 32.53 26.66 -11.59
C SER A 403 31.65 27.50 -10.65
N GLY A 404 32.07 28.73 -10.38
CA GLY A 404 31.44 29.99 -10.82
C GLY A 404 29.92 30.26 -10.81
N LYS A 405 29.04 29.38 -10.32
CA LYS A 405 27.62 29.72 -10.12
C LYS A 405 27.32 29.81 -8.62
N GLU A 406 26.79 30.96 -8.21
CA GLU A 406 26.11 31.08 -6.91
C GLU A 406 24.88 30.17 -6.98
N ALA A 407 24.75 29.25 -6.03
CA ALA A 407 23.55 28.44 -5.90
C ALA A 407 22.63 29.10 -4.90
N LEU A 408 21.35 29.15 -5.23
CA LEU A 408 20.30 29.67 -4.37
C LEU A 408 19.49 28.49 -3.85
N ILE A 409 19.32 28.40 -2.53
CA ILE A 409 18.56 27.35 -1.87
C ILE A 409 17.35 28.02 -1.21
N GLU A 410 16.14 27.60 -1.53
CA GLU A 410 14.88 28.26 -1.11
C GLU A 410 13.85 27.25 -0.56
N PRO A 411 12.88 27.70 0.25
CA PRO A 411 11.71 26.92 0.67
C PRO A 411 10.90 26.38 -0.52
N SER A 412 10.30 25.20 -0.36
CA SER A 412 9.50 24.52 -1.39
C SER A 412 8.13 25.16 -1.67
N ASP A 413 7.88 26.39 -1.19
CA ASP A 413 6.55 27.00 -1.21
C ASP A 413 6.27 27.69 -2.56
N GLU A 414 5.11 27.38 -3.18
CA GLU A 414 4.69 27.81 -4.54
C GLU A 414 4.64 29.34 -4.76
N HIS A 415 4.83 30.14 -3.72
CA HIS A 415 4.71 31.60 -3.76
C HIS A 415 6.05 32.35 -3.97
N VAL A 416 7.19 31.68 -4.01
CA VAL A 416 8.52 32.33 -4.24
C VAL A 416 8.91 32.36 -5.73
N GLY A 417 8.08 31.80 -6.62
CA GLY A 417 8.33 31.69 -8.06
C GLY A 417 8.27 32.99 -8.89
N PHE A 418 8.42 34.18 -8.29
CA PHE A 418 8.34 35.45 -9.02
C PHE A 418 9.69 36.05 -9.46
N LEU A 419 10.84 35.46 -9.10
CA LEU A 419 12.19 35.96 -9.45
C LEU A 419 13.18 34.86 -9.95
N LEU A 420 12.89 34.24 -11.10
CA LEU A 420 13.80 33.59 -12.09
C LEU A 420 15.24 33.14 -11.67
N GLN A 421 15.54 31.82 -11.75
CA GLN A 421 16.68 31.22 -12.48
C GLN A 421 16.71 29.67 -12.46
N ASP A 422 17.20 29.02 -13.52
CA ASP A 422 17.34 27.54 -13.72
C ASP A 422 18.26 26.81 -12.69
N ASP A 423 18.70 27.48 -11.62
CA ASP A 423 19.73 26.98 -10.68
C ASP A 423 19.30 27.08 -9.20
N THR A 424 18.00 27.16 -8.90
CA THR A 424 17.48 27.13 -7.52
C THR A 424 17.33 25.68 -7.03
N LEU A 425 17.76 25.42 -5.79
CA LEU A 425 17.73 24.10 -5.14
C LEU A 425 16.80 24.13 -3.92
N GLU A 426 16.23 22.99 -3.58
CA GLU A 426 15.23 22.89 -2.51
C GLU A 426 15.90 22.66 -1.15
N GLU A 427 15.53 23.47 -0.16
CA GLU A 427 16.19 23.43 1.15
C GLU A 427 15.94 22.15 1.96
N GLN A 428 14.89 21.39 1.63
CA GLN A 428 14.59 20.09 2.24
C GLN A 428 15.48 18.97 1.70
N GLU A 429 15.92 19.06 0.44
CA GLU A 429 16.77 18.06 -0.20
C GLU A 429 18.26 18.32 0.08
N GLU A 430 18.68 19.57 0.09
CA GLU A 430 20.09 19.95 0.24
C GLU A 430 20.60 19.79 1.69
N ARG A 431 21.75 19.12 1.90
CA ARG A 431 22.37 18.97 3.22
C ARG A 431 23.54 19.92 3.43
N LEU A 432 23.75 20.37 4.66
CA LEU A 432 24.89 21.25 5.00
C LEU A 432 26.24 20.63 4.61
N ALA A 433 26.37 19.30 4.70
CA ALA A 433 27.58 18.56 4.34
C ALA A 433 27.95 18.71 2.85
N ASP A 434 26.96 18.84 1.96
CA ASP A 434 27.17 18.94 0.52
C ASP A 434 27.78 20.28 0.12
N TRP A 435 27.55 21.29 0.95
CA TRP A 435 27.88 22.68 0.68
C TRP A 435 29.05 23.23 1.50
N PHE A 436 29.14 22.87 2.79
CA PHE A 436 30.15 23.37 3.72
C PHE A 436 31.28 22.36 3.91
N ARG A 437 32.01 22.04 2.83
CA ARG A 437 33.00 20.95 2.80
C ARG A 437 34.30 21.33 3.50
N VAL A 438 34.78 22.56 3.32
CA VAL A 438 36.06 23.04 3.83
C VAL A 438 35.90 24.29 4.69
N GLU A 439 36.83 24.50 5.63
CA GLU A 439 36.81 25.71 6.46
C GLU A 439 36.81 26.97 5.58
N LYS A 440 36.01 27.96 5.99
CA LYS A 440 35.72 29.23 5.31
C LYS A 440 34.72 29.16 4.16
N ASP A 441 34.19 27.99 3.79
CA ASP A 441 32.98 27.92 2.98
C ASP A 441 31.90 28.78 3.62
N ARG A 442 31.16 29.50 2.79
CA ARG A 442 30.25 30.56 3.24
C ARG A 442 28.91 30.52 2.52
N ALA A 443 27.90 30.99 3.22
CA ALA A 443 26.59 31.26 2.69
C ALA A 443 26.09 32.62 3.18
N VAL A 444 25.17 33.22 2.45
CA VAL A 444 24.35 34.33 2.92
C VAL A 444 22.94 33.82 3.10
N TYR A 445 22.41 33.90 4.31
CA TYR A 445 21.01 33.59 4.61
C TYR A 445 20.22 34.90 4.67
N THR A 446 19.25 35.07 3.77
CA THR A 446 18.37 36.25 3.73
C THR A 446 17.02 35.85 4.29
N TYR A 447 16.56 36.56 5.30
CA TYR A 447 15.25 36.38 5.95
C TYR A 447 14.40 37.63 5.77
N ASP A 448 13.11 37.46 5.50
CA ASP A 448 12.16 38.51 5.14
C ASP A 448 12.64 39.33 3.92
N PHE A 449 12.15 39.00 2.72
CA PHE A 449 12.52 39.73 1.50
C PHE A 449 12.01 41.18 1.45
N GLY A 450 11.10 41.57 2.35
CA GLY A 450 10.74 42.96 2.58
C GLY A 450 11.80 43.70 3.39
N ALA A 451 12.24 43.12 4.51
CA ALA A 451 13.21 43.71 5.42
C ALA A 451 14.69 43.52 5.03
N ASP A 452 14.99 42.51 4.22
CA ASP A 452 16.33 42.12 3.73
C ASP A 452 17.32 41.83 4.87
N TRP A 453 16.91 41.01 5.84
CA TRP A 453 17.78 40.60 6.95
C TRP A 453 18.82 39.58 6.46
N GLU A 454 20.04 40.04 6.18
CA GLU A 454 21.13 39.19 5.69
C GLU A 454 22.03 38.67 6.83
N HIS A 455 22.29 37.37 6.85
CA HIS A 455 23.22 36.70 7.75
C HIS A 455 24.39 36.10 6.98
N GLU A 456 25.60 36.49 7.34
CA GLU A 456 26.81 35.83 6.84
C GLU A 456 27.09 34.57 7.66
N ILE A 457 26.98 33.40 7.03
CA ILE A 457 27.30 32.09 7.61
C ILE A 457 28.67 31.67 7.12
N VAL A 458 29.59 31.37 8.04
CA VAL A 458 30.94 30.91 7.69
C VAL A 458 31.30 29.65 8.47
N LEU A 459 31.62 28.57 7.76
CA LEU A 459 32.16 27.36 8.39
C LEU A 459 33.52 27.67 9.01
N LYS A 460 33.64 27.46 10.32
CA LYS A 460 34.89 27.68 11.06
C LYS A 460 35.69 26.42 11.26
N LYS A 461 35.02 25.32 11.60
CA LYS A 461 35.65 24.02 11.88
C LYS A 461 34.67 22.90 11.59
N ARG A 462 35.22 21.73 11.28
CA ARG A 462 34.53 20.44 11.37
C ARG A 462 35.07 19.72 12.60
N LEU A 463 34.20 19.26 13.49
CA LEU A 463 34.53 18.65 14.77
C LEU A 463 33.97 17.22 14.81
N PRO A 464 34.62 16.30 15.55
CA PRO A 464 34.00 15.01 15.85
C PRO A 464 32.72 15.20 16.67
N VAL A 465 31.85 14.19 16.66
CA VAL A 465 30.68 14.13 17.54
C VAL A 465 31.17 14.06 19.00
N ASP A 466 30.58 14.84 19.89
CA ASP A 466 30.70 14.63 21.33
C ASP A 466 29.48 13.84 21.80
N PRO A 467 29.62 12.56 22.20
CA PRO A 467 28.49 11.73 22.62
C PRO A 467 27.74 12.24 23.86
N ALA A 468 28.31 13.21 24.58
CA ALA A 468 27.70 13.83 25.75
C ALA A 468 26.95 15.15 25.43
N MET A 469 26.90 15.57 24.18
CA MET A 469 26.29 16.83 23.74
C MET A 469 25.12 16.59 22.78
N TYR A 470 24.06 17.39 22.94
CA TYR A 470 22.95 17.47 22.01
C TYR A 470 23.20 18.61 21.01
N TYR A 471 22.76 18.42 19.77
CA TYR A 471 22.89 19.42 18.70
C TYR A 471 21.49 19.76 18.18
N PRO A 472 21.24 21.02 17.76
CA PRO A 472 22.17 22.15 17.64
C PRO A 472 22.61 22.72 19.00
N TRP A 473 23.82 23.30 19.08
CA TRP A 473 24.32 23.92 20.31
C TRP A 473 25.03 25.26 20.06
N CYS A 474 24.73 26.28 20.85
CA CYS A 474 25.40 27.57 20.80
C CYS A 474 26.60 27.62 21.76
N VAL A 475 27.79 27.78 21.18
CA VAL A 475 29.05 27.93 21.93
C VAL A 475 29.22 29.36 22.44
N LYS A 476 28.66 30.34 21.71
CA LYS A 476 28.78 31.77 22.05
C LYS A 476 27.81 32.62 21.25
N ALA A 477 27.07 33.48 21.93
CA ALA A 477 26.27 34.57 21.36
C ALA A 477 26.86 35.95 21.72
N VAL A 478 26.75 36.93 20.82
CA VAL A 478 27.14 38.34 21.05
C VAL A 478 26.15 39.28 20.34
N GLY A 479 25.69 40.34 21.03
CA GLY A 479 24.67 41.28 20.57
C GLY A 479 23.25 40.71 20.57
N GLU A 480 22.29 41.47 21.11
CA GLU A 480 20.86 41.17 21.01
C GLU A 480 20.41 41.32 19.55
N ALA A 481 19.61 40.38 19.07
CA ALA A 481 19.03 40.49 17.73
C ALA A 481 17.91 41.55 17.76
N PRO A 482 17.74 42.33 16.69
CA PRO A 482 16.57 43.22 16.58
C PRO A 482 15.29 42.38 16.53
N ASP A 483 14.17 42.96 16.98
CA ASP A 483 12.85 42.39 16.76
C ASP A 483 12.60 42.22 15.25
N GLU A 484 11.96 41.12 14.87
CA GLU A 484 11.64 40.78 13.50
C GLU A 484 10.80 41.88 12.81
N TYR A 485 9.89 42.51 13.55
CA TYR A 485 8.90 43.45 13.01
C TYR A 485 9.26 44.93 13.20
N ASP A 486 10.31 45.25 13.96
CA ASP A 486 10.70 46.63 14.29
C ASP A 486 12.17 46.93 13.94
N PHE A 487 12.36 47.96 13.10
CA PHE A 487 13.69 48.45 12.69
C PHE A 487 14.34 49.40 13.71
N GLU A 488 13.61 49.81 14.76
CA GLU A 488 14.16 50.62 15.83
C GLU A 488 14.49 49.72 17.03
N PRO A 489 15.77 49.57 17.40
CA PRO A 489 16.11 48.80 18.60
C PRO A 489 15.46 49.47 19.82
N GLU A 490 14.61 48.74 20.54
CA GLU A 490 14.27 49.12 21.90
C GLU A 490 15.59 49.22 22.67
N ASP A 491 15.89 50.38 23.26
CA ASP A 491 17.12 50.58 24.04
C ASP A 491 16.94 49.78 25.35
N PRO A 492 17.56 48.60 25.51
CA PRO A 492 17.28 47.75 26.65
C PRO A 492 17.80 48.45 27.91
N GLU A 493 17.06 48.37 29.03
CA GLU A 493 17.48 48.98 30.30
C GLU A 493 18.87 48.48 30.77
N ARG A 494 19.33 47.33 30.25
CA ARG A 494 20.66 46.74 30.44
C ARG A 494 21.02 45.80 29.27
N GLU A 495 22.21 45.95 28.69
CA GLU A 495 22.76 44.97 27.74
C GLU A 495 23.03 43.61 28.42
N ALA A 496 22.51 42.51 27.85
CA ALA A 496 22.83 41.15 28.29
C ALA A 496 24.33 40.83 28.07
N THR A 497 24.96 40.09 28.99
CA THR A 497 26.34 39.63 28.76
C THR A 497 26.37 38.54 27.69
N PRO A 498 27.49 38.34 26.98
CA PRO A 498 27.63 37.23 26.04
C PRO A 498 27.33 35.86 26.66
N GLU A 499 27.63 35.67 27.95
CA GLU A 499 27.31 34.44 28.68
C GLU A 499 25.80 34.28 28.88
N GLU A 500 25.11 35.28 29.45
CA GLU A 500 23.66 35.24 29.68
C GLU A 500 22.89 34.98 28.38
N MET A 501 23.33 35.61 27.29
CA MET A 501 22.70 35.46 25.99
C MET A 501 23.06 34.14 25.30
N THR A 502 24.20 33.54 25.63
CA THR A 502 24.51 32.17 25.15
C THR A 502 23.59 31.16 25.83
N ASP A 503 23.28 31.36 27.12
CA ASP A 503 22.35 30.50 27.86
C ASP A 503 20.94 30.59 27.29
N VAL A 504 20.41 31.81 27.09
CA VAL A 504 19.08 32.03 26.48
C VAL A 504 18.98 31.38 25.09
N VAL A 505 20.01 31.55 24.24
CA VAL A 505 20.02 30.91 22.91
C VAL A 505 20.01 29.39 23.02
N ASN A 506 20.71 28.79 24.00
CA ASN A 506 20.68 27.34 24.18
C ASN A 506 19.33 26.84 24.72
N ASP A 507 18.66 27.60 25.59
CA ASP A 507 17.30 27.28 26.05
C ASP A 507 16.31 27.24 24.87
N LEU A 508 16.42 28.18 23.93
CA LEU A 508 15.62 28.20 22.71
C LEU A 508 15.95 27.03 21.77
N LEU A 509 17.23 26.68 21.64
CA LEU A 509 17.68 25.55 20.82
C LEU A 509 17.35 24.18 21.41
N GLU A 510 17.08 24.08 22.72
CA GLU A 510 16.76 22.82 23.39
C GLU A 510 15.50 22.16 22.81
N MET A 511 14.53 22.96 22.37
CA MET A 511 13.31 22.49 21.71
C MET A 511 13.57 21.83 20.35
N LEU A 512 14.77 22.01 19.77
CA LEU A 512 15.19 21.46 18.47
C LEU A 512 16.21 20.32 18.60
N HIS A 513 16.50 19.85 19.82
CA HIS A 513 17.45 18.76 20.02
C HIS A 513 16.91 17.44 19.46
N ALA A 514 17.68 16.81 18.57
CA ALA A 514 17.52 15.40 18.25
C ALA A 514 18.16 14.52 19.35
N ASP A 515 17.75 13.25 19.43
CA ASP A 515 18.37 12.25 20.34
C ASP A 515 19.91 12.26 20.25
N PRO A 516 20.63 11.88 21.34
CA PRO A 516 22.09 11.95 21.36
C PRO A 516 22.64 11.12 20.21
N ILE A 517 23.49 11.77 19.40
CA ILE A 517 24.07 11.16 18.21
C ILE A 517 24.94 9.98 18.64
N GLN A 518 24.43 8.75 18.52
CA GLN A 518 25.26 7.55 18.58
C GLN A 518 26.21 7.60 17.39
N GLU A 519 27.52 7.42 17.62
CA GLU A 519 28.49 7.30 16.52
C GLU A 519 28.08 6.12 15.64
N GLU A 520 27.48 6.42 14.50
CA GLU A 520 27.40 5.47 13.39
C GLU A 520 28.84 5.27 12.91
N PRO A 521 29.35 4.02 12.91
CA PRO A 521 30.70 3.77 12.44
C PRO A 521 30.80 4.22 10.98
N GLU A 522 31.85 4.99 10.69
CA GLU A 522 32.18 5.48 9.34
C GLU A 522 31.99 4.38 8.29
N ASP A 523 31.29 4.71 7.21
CA ASP A 523 31.15 3.94 5.97
C ASP A 523 32.54 3.62 5.38
N ASN A 524 33.14 2.58 5.92
CA ASN A 524 34.13 1.76 5.25
C ASN A 524 33.40 0.48 4.88
N GLY A 525 33.20 0.26 3.58
CA GLY A 525 32.70 -0.98 3.03
C GLY A 525 33.19 -2.19 3.83
N ALA A 526 32.22 -2.97 4.31
CA ALA A 526 32.34 -4.05 5.28
C ALA A 526 32.71 -3.62 6.71
N ASN A 527 31.69 -3.43 7.57
CA ASN A 527 31.79 -3.82 8.97
C ASN A 527 31.99 -5.35 8.99
N PRO A 528 33.19 -5.90 9.20
CA PRO A 528 33.40 -7.35 9.07
C PRO A 528 32.60 -8.13 10.12
N GLY A 529 32.21 -7.47 11.21
CA GLY A 529 31.42 -8.05 12.29
C GLY A 529 30.01 -8.44 11.85
N ILE A 530 29.29 -7.58 11.13
CA ILE A 530 27.89 -7.86 10.76
C ILE A 530 27.78 -9.04 9.80
N TRP A 531 28.69 -9.13 8.82
CA TRP A 531 28.75 -10.24 7.87
C TRP A 531 29.14 -11.57 8.54
N GLN A 532 30.06 -11.53 9.51
CA GLN A 532 30.39 -12.72 10.31
C GLN A 532 29.21 -13.17 11.18
N GLN A 533 28.47 -12.21 11.75
CA GLN A 533 27.28 -12.47 12.54
C GLN A 533 26.18 -13.07 11.66
N LEU A 534 25.88 -12.47 10.51
CA LEU A 534 24.90 -12.98 9.54
C LEU A 534 25.20 -14.41 9.12
N LEU A 535 26.46 -14.74 8.78
CA LEU A 535 26.83 -16.12 8.46
C LEU A 535 26.66 -17.08 9.64
N THR A 536 26.94 -16.62 10.87
CA THR A 536 26.76 -17.43 12.07
C THR A 536 25.28 -17.72 12.29
N GLU A 537 24.45 -16.69 12.22
CA GLU A 537 22.99 -16.76 12.31
C GLU A 537 22.39 -17.70 11.25
N MET A 538 22.82 -17.59 10.00
CA MET A 538 22.39 -18.49 8.92
C MET A 538 22.77 -19.95 9.17
N VAL A 539 23.96 -20.22 9.70
CA VAL A 539 24.37 -21.59 10.04
C VAL A 539 23.47 -22.18 11.12
N GLU A 540 23.21 -21.42 12.18
CA GLU A 540 22.32 -21.85 13.26
C GLU A 540 20.89 -22.08 12.74
N LEU A 541 20.37 -21.19 11.89
CA LEU A 541 19.07 -21.37 11.26
C LEU A 541 19.00 -22.68 10.46
N ARG A 542 20.07 -23.02 9.73
CA ARG A 542 20.15 -24.27 8.95
C ARG A 542 20.12 -25.52 9.81
N GLU A 543 20.70 -25.46 11.01
CA GLU A 543 20.70 -26.57 11.96
C GLU A 543 19.33 -26.78 12.61
N LEU A 544 18.58 -25.70 12.81
CA LEU A 544 17.23 -25.75 13.38
C LEU A 544 16.17 -26.27 12.41
N GLU A 545 16.42 -26.17 11.10
CA GLU A 545 15.52 -26.62 10.04
C GLU A 545 14.07 -26.08 10.19
N PRO A 546 13.88 -24.74 10.23
CA PRO A 546 12.58 -24.12 10.52
C PRO A 546 11.46 -24.54 9.56
N TRP A 547 11.78 -24.79 8.29
CA TRP A 547 10.86 -25.31 7.25
C TRP A 547 10.26 -26.70 7.52
N LYS A 548 10.68 -27.39 8.59
CA LYS A 548 9.99 -28.61 9.07
C LYS A 548 8.78 -28.29 9.96
N TRP A 549 8.66 -27.04 10.39
CA TRP A 549 7.72 -26.57 11.39
C TRP A 549 6.86 -25.41 10.88
N LEU A 550 7.38 -24.63 9.93
CA LEU A 550 6.73 -23.48 9.32
C LEU A 550 6.62 -23.68 7.81
N TYR A 551 5.45 -23.34 7.26
CA TYR A 551 5.18 -23.22 5.83
C TYR A 551 5.42 -21.79 5.35
N ASP A 552 5.49 -21.62 4.04
CA ASP A 552 5.77 -20.35 3.37
C ASP A 552 4.60 -19.36 3.41
N ASP A 553 3.39 -19.83 3.71
CA ASP A 553 2.18 -19.05 3.96
C ASP A 553 1.97 -18.64 5.43
N GLU A 554 2.70 -19.25 6.37
CA GLU A 554 2.68 -18.91 7.81
C GLU A 554 3.54 -17.67 8.10
N ILE A 555 3.10 -16.52 7.57
CA ILE A 555 3.82 -15.25 7.65
C ILE A 555 3.78 -14.67 9.07
N PHE A 556 4.93 -14.20 9.54
CA PHE A 556 5.03 -13.38 10.74
C PHE A 556 5.81 -12.10 10.49
N VAL A 557 5.56 -11.09 11.33
CA VAL A 557 6.17 -9.76 11.20
C VAL A 557 7.26 -9.57 12.25
N VAL A 558 8.39 -8.99 11.83
CA VAL A 558 9.42 -8.46 12.73
C VAL A 558 9.49 -6.95 12.48
N GLU A 559 9.29 -6.15 13.51
CA GLU A 559 9.47 -4.70 13.40
C GLU A 559 10.96 -4.39 13.50
N ASP A 560 11.49 -3.65 12.52
CA ASP A 560 12.85 -3.15 12.58
C ASP A 560 13.00 -2.17 13.75
N PRO A 561 13.83 -2.45 14.77
CA PRO A 561 13.97 -1.58 15.93
C PRO A 561 14.61 -0.22 15.61
N VAL A 562 15.20 -0.04 14.42
CA VAL A 562 15.83 1.22 14.02
C VAL A 562 14.84 2.17 13.36
N HIS A 563 14.10 1.68 12.35
CA HIS A 563 13.20 2.52 11.54
C HIS A 563 11.71 2.31 11.84
N GLY A 564 11.36 1.33 12.67
CA GLY A 564 9.97 0.93 12.89
C GLY A 564 9.32 0.20 11.69
N THR A 565 10.09 -0.05 10.63
CA THR A 565 9.58 -0.68 9.40
C THR A 565 9.16 -2.13 9.65
N PRO A 566 7.94 -2.55 9.27
CA PRO A 566 7.54 -3.95 9.38
C PRO A 566 8.27 -4.81 8.34
N LEU A 567 8.79 -5.96 8.78
CA LEU A 567 9.45 -6.96 7.94
C LEU A 567 8.61 -8.24 7.94
N PHE A 568 8.01 -8.59 6.81
CA PHE A 568 7.18 -9.79 6.67
C PHE A 568 8.06 -10.97 6.30
N VAL A 569 8.04 -12.00 7.13
CA VAL A 569 8.97 -13.13 7.04
C VAL A 569 8.23 -14.38 6.57
N SER A 570 8.65 -14.91 5.42
CA SER A 570 8.23 -16.21 4.90
C SER A 570 9.36 -17.24 5.07
N VAL A 571 9.05 -18.40 5.63
CA VAL A 571 10.02 -19.50 5.82
C VAL A 571 9.94 -20.46 4.64
N LEU A 572 11.00 -20.52 3.85
CA LEU A 572 11.06 -21.34 2.64
C LEU A 572 11.62 -22.74 2.94
N GLY A 573 11.02 -23.77 2.34
CA GLY A 573 11.60 -25.12 2.28
C GLY A 573 10.69 -26.28 2.64
N ALA A 574 9.42 -26.03 3.00
CA ALA A 574 8.46 -27.10 3.27
C ALA A 574 8.23 -27.98 2.01
N GLY A 575 8.23 -27.36 0.81
CA GLY A 575 8.17 -28.06 -0.48
C GLY A 575 9.48 -28.73 -0.92
N GLY A 576 10.60 -28.50 -0.21
CA GLY A 576 11.88 -29.19 -0.44
C GLY A 576 12.75 -28.69 -1.60
N GLU A 577 12.35 -27.61 -2.29
CA GLU A 577 13.09 -27.07 -3.45
C GLU A 577 14.08 -25.95 -3.06
N GLU A 578 13.62 -24.95 -2.30
CA GLU A 578 14.42 -23.82 -1.82
C GLU A 578 14.33 -23.69 -0.31
N PHE A 579 15.46 -23.55 0.38
CA PHE A 579 15.52 -23.47 1.84
C PHE A 579 16.05 -22.12 2.26
N GLY A 580 15.36 -21.41 3.16
CA GLY A 580 15.78 -20.09 3.57
C GLY A 580 14.66 -19.25 4.16
N LEU A 581 14.84 -17.93 4.09
CA LEU A 581 13.86 -16.92 4.43
C LEU A 581 13.70 -15.94 3.27
N ALA A 582 12.47 -15.60 2.93
CA ALA A 582 12.15 -14.40 2.17
C ALA A 582 11.63 -13.34 3.14
N VAL A 583 12.24 -12.16 3.10
CA VAL A 583 11.93 -11.04 4.00
C VAL A 583 11.44 -9.87 3.16
N TYR A 584 10.15 -9.57 3.26
CA TYR A 584 9.54 -8.47 2.52
C TYR A 584 9.53 -7.21 3.38
N ILE A 585 9.98 -6.09 2.83
CA ILE A 585 10.30 -4.88 3.61
C ILE A 585 9.21 -3.83 3.42
N GLY A 586 8.58 -3.41 4.52
CA GLY A 586 7.61 -2.33 4.54
C GLY A 586 6.37 -2.62 3.71
N GLU A 587 5.65 -1.56 3.35
CA GLU A 587 4.40 -1.65 2.58
C GLU A 587 4.62 -2.18 1.15
N GLU A 588 5.61 -1.67 0.42
CA GLU A 588 6.00 -2.21 -0.90
C GLU A 588 6.35 -3.70 -0.84
N GLY A 589 6.98 -4.14 0.25
CA GLY A 589 7.26 -5.54 0.50
C GLY A 589 5.99 -6.34 0.75
N TYR A 590 5.03 -5.80 1.49
CA TYR A 590 3.75 -6.45 1.71
C TYR A 590 2.98 -6.66 0.40
N GLU A 591 2.94 -5.66 -0.48
CA GLU A 591 2.38 -5.83 -1.82
C GLU A 591 3.12 -6.90 -2.63
N SER A 592 4.46 -6.91 -2.55
CA SER A 592 5.28 -7.94 -3.19
C SER A 592 4.96 -9.34 -2.68
N LEU A 593 4.68 -9.49 -1.38
CA LEU A 593 4.25 -10.74 -0.75
C LEU A 593 2.87 -11.17 -1.28
N LEU A 594 1.88 -10.27 -1.31
CA LEU A 594 0.54 -10.56 -1.85
C LEU A 594 0.60 -10.98 -3.32
N ASN A 595 1.40 -10.28 -4.13
CA ASN A 595 1.62 -10.63 -5.54
C ASN A 595 2.29 -12.01 -5.70
N THR A 596 3.24 -12.34 -4.82
CA THR A 596 3.90 -13.65 -4.81
C THR A 596 2.92 -14.76 -4.42
N MET A 597 2.08 -14.54 -3.40
CA MET A 597 1.11 -15.51 -2.89
C MET A 597 -0.06 -15.75 -3.86
N SER A 598 -0.57 -14.69 -4.50
CA SER A 598 -1.69 -14.78 -5.43
C SER A 598 -1.33 -15.47 -6.75
N GLN A 599 -0.05 -15.52 -7.13
CA GLN A 599 0.44 -16.04 -8.42
C GLN A 599 -0.29 -15.46 -9.64
N SER A 600 -0.82 -14.23 -9.50
CA SER A 600 -1.64 -13.56 -10.51
C SER A 600 -0.83 -12.99 -11.68
N MET A 601 0.50 -12.94 -11.56
CA MET A 601 1.41 -12.39 -12.56
C MET A 601 2.49 -13.40 -12.98
N PRO A 602 3.02 -13.32 -14.22
CA PRO A 602 4.17 -14.10 -14.64
C PRO A 602 5.38 -13.88 -13.72
N THR A 603 6.17 -14.93 -13.47
CA THR A 603 7.34 -14.87 -12.57
C THR A 603 8.35 -13.78 -12.95
N GLU A 604 8.51 -13.51 -14.24
CA GLU A 604 9.41 -12.48 -14.74
C GLU A 604 8.94 -11.06 -14.38
N GLU A 605 7.62 -10.84 -14.33
CA GLU A 605 7.02 -9.57 -13.95
C GLU A 605 7.03 -9.33 -12.44
N LEU A 606 6.91 -10.40 -11.65
CA LEU A 606 7.04 -10.33 -10.19
C LEU A 606 8.38 -9.70 -9.78
N VAL A 607 9.48 -10.06 -10.46
CA VAL A 607 10.82 -9.55 -10.14
C VAL A 607 10.91 -8.03 -10.30
N PHE A 608 10.15 -7.43 -11.22
CA PHE A 608 10.20 -5.99 -11.47
C PHE A 608 9.60 -5.16 -10.32
N GLY A 609 8.59 -5.69 -9.63
CA GLY A 609 7.94 -5.00 -8.52
C GLY A 609 8.42 -5.45 -7.14
N GLN A 610 9.30 -6.45 -7.06
CA GLN A 610 9.60 -7.12 -5.80
C GLN A 610 10.50 -6.28 -4.88
N ARG A 611 10.01 -5.96 -3.68
CA ARG A 611 10.81 -5.42 -2.56
C ARG A 611 10.99 -6.48 -1.46
N SER A 612 12.14 -7.14 -1.47
CA SER A 612 12.45 -8.17 -0.47
C SER A 612 13.94 -8.47 -0.36
N ILE A 613 14.33 -9.21 0.69
CA ILE A 613 15.65 -9.84 0.81
C ILE A 613 15.44 -11.35 0.89
N LEU A 614 16.16 -12.09 0.06
CA LEU A 614 16.22 -13.55 0.11
C LEU A 614 17.51 -13.98 0.80
N ALA A 615 17.38 -14.74 1.88
CA ALA A 615 18.48 -15.42 2.57
C ALA A 615 18.28 -16.93 2.45
N SER A 616 18.96 -17.57 1.49
CA SER A 616 18.71 -18.97 1.13
C SER A 616 19.96 -19.85 1.15
N PHE A 617 19.76 -21.17 1.04
CA PHE A 617 20.83 -22.16 0.94
C PHE A 617 20.87 -22.79 -0.45
N SER A 618 21.91 -22.45 -1.20
CA SER A 618 22.11 -22.87 -2.59
C SER A 618 23.14 -24.00 -2.71
N ASP A 619 23.23 -24.55 -3.92
CA ASP A 619 24.35 -25.37 -4.35
C ASP A 619 25.56 -24.49 -4.68
N ARG A 620 26.76 -25.09 -4.62
CA ARG A 620 28.01 -24.34 -4.79
C ARG A 620 28.12 -23.68 -6.19
N ASP A 621 27.58 -24.35 -7.20
CA ASP A 621 27.59 -23.98 -8.62
C ASP A 621 26.49 -22.99 -8.99
N GLU A 622 25.55 -22.72 -8.08
CA GLU A 622 24.52 -21.68 -8.22
C GLU A 622 24.99 -20.31 -7.69
N LEU A 623 26.10 -20.27 -6.94
CA LEU A 623 26.66 -19.04 -6.37
C LEU A 623 27.43 -18.21 -7.41
N GLU A 624 27.26 -16.90 -7.35
CA GLU A 624 28.02 -15.96 -8.16
C GLU A 624 29.43 -15.73 -7.59
N LYS A 625 30.27 -15.04 -8.36
CA LYS A 625 31.66 -14.77 -7.97
C LYS A 625 31.74 -13.99 -6.66
N ASP A 626 30.85 -13.03 -6.48
CA ASP A 626 30.86 -12.15 -5.32
C ASP A 626 30.38 -12.87 -4.06
N ASP A 627 29.44 -13.81 -4.17
CA ASP A 627 29.05 -14.69 -3.06
C ASP A 627 30.24 -15.52 -2.58
N LEU A 628 30.96 -16.13 -3.53
CA LEU A 628 32.13 -16.95 -3.22
C LEU A 628 33.25 -16.13 -2.60
N GLN A 629 33.41 -14.89 -3.05
CA GLN A 629 34.41 -13.96 -2.55
C GLN A 629 34.05 -13.53 -1.11
N LEU A 630 32.79 -13.17 -0.84
CA LEU A 630 32.29 -12.87 0.51
C LEU A 630 32.56 -14.04 1.48
N LEU A 631 32.16 -15.27 1.12
CA LEU A 631 32.38 -16.44 1.98
C LEU A 631 33.86 -16.72 2.23
N LYS A 632 34.70 -16.50 1.22
CA LYS A 632 36.15 -16.68 1.30
C LYS A 632 36.80 -15.63 2.20
N ASP A 633 36.40 -14.37 2.11
CA ASP A 633 36.92 -13.28 2.93
C ASP A 633 36.54 -13.45 4.40
N LEU A 634 35.38 -14.06 4.66
CA LEU A 634 34.94 -14.45 6.00
C LEU A 634 35.57 -15.77 6.48
N GLY A 635 36.41 -16.41 5.67
CA GLY A 635 37.12 -17.65 6.03
C GLY A 635 36.21 -18.86 6.24
N ARG A 636 35.00 -18.87 5.65
CA ARG A 636 34.02 -19.96 5.80
C ARG A 636 33.95 -20.82 4.53
N SER A 637 33.70 -22.12 4.73
CA SER A 637 33.47 -23.04 3.62
C SER A 637 32.40 -24.05 4.01
N PHE A 638 31.56 -24.41 3.04
CA PHE A 638 30.42 -25.30 3.22
C PHE A 638 30.60 -26.56 2.37
N ARG A 639 29.90 -27.64 2.74
CA ARG A 639 29.91 -28.92 2.00
C ARG A 639 28.50 -29.50 1.95
N GLY A 640 28.19 -30.14 0.82
CA GLY A 640 26.88 -30.73 0.57
C GLY A 640 25.99 -29.84 -0.29
N LYS A 641 24.89 -30.42 -0.76
CA LYS A 641 23.90 -29.73 -1.59
C LYS A 641 22.98 -28.84 -0.75
N LYS A 642 22.57 -27.69 -1.28
CA LYS A 642 21.69 -26.70 -0.63
C LYS A 642 22.18 -26.38 0.79
N LYS A 643 23.47 -26.06 0.91
CA LYS A 643 24.16 -25.79 2.19
C LYS A 643 24.99 -24.52 2.15
N TRP A 644 25.12 -23.88 1.00
CA TRP A 644 25.88 -22.65 0.88
C TRP A 644 24.95 -21.46 1.06
N PRO A 645 25.18 -20.59 2.06
CA PRO A 645 24.39 -19.38 2.22
C PRO A 645 24.54 -18.48 0.99
N MET A 646 23.42 -17.97 0.51
CA MET A 646 23.30 -17.00 -0.57
C MET A 646 22.35 -15.90 -0.12
N PHE A 647 22.68 -14.66 -0.48
CA PHE A 647 21.89 -13.49 -0.12
C PHE A 647 21.57 -12.67 -1.35
N ARG A 648 20.30 -12.34 -1.57
CA ARG A 648 19.86 -11.52 -2.69
C ARG A 648 18.93 -10.42 -2.24
N SER A 649 19.24 -9.19 -2.64
CA SER A 649 18.38 -8.03 -2.49
C SER A 649 17.50 -7.92 -3.73
N PHE A 650 16.21 -7.68 -3.52
CA PHE A 650 15.23 -7.32 -4.55
C PHE A 650 14.74 -5.91 -4.25
N VAL A 651 14.93 -5.03 -5.23
CA VAL A 651 14.50 -3.63 -5.20
C VAL A 651 13.70 -3.40 -6.47
N PRO A 652 12.48 -2.82 -6.39
CA PRO A 652 11.63 -2.59 -7.55
C PRO A 652 12.37 -1.87 -8.69
N GLY A 653 12.25 -2.39 -9.91
CA GLY A 653 12.90 -1.88 -11.13
C GLY A 653 14.37 -2.27 -11.29
N TYR A 654 14.98 -2.94 -10.31
CA TYR A 654 16.39 -3.35 -10.35
C TYR A 654 16.57 -4.86 -10.49
N TYR A 655 17.68 -5.27 -11.11
CA TYR A 655 18.07 -6.67 -11.19
C TYR A 655 18.39 -7.19 -9.77
N PRO A 656 18.08 -8.47 -9.45
CA PRO A 656 18.46 -9.07 -8.17
C PRO A 656 19.97 -9.00 -7.95
N TRP A 657 20.41 -8.53 -6.78
CA TRP A 657 21.82 -8.21 -6.54
C TRP A 657 22.28 -8.66 -5.15
N THR A 658 23.57 -8.48 -4.85
CA THR A 658 24.09 -8.66 -3.50
C THR A 658 23.45 -7.66 -2.53
N ILE A 659 23.28 -8.10 -1.28
CA ILE A 659 22.74 -7.25 -0.21
C ILE A 659 23.78 -6.24 0.27
N ASP A 660 23.35 -5.13 0.87
CA ASP A 660 24.23 -4.18 1.55
C ASP A 660 24.36 -4.46 3.06
N ALA A 661 25.08 -3.59 3.78
CA ALA A 661 25.31 -3.74 5.22
C ALA A 661 24.03 -3.54 6.06
N GLU A 662 23.10 -2.73 5.58
CA GLU A 662 21.84 -2.45 6.28
C GLU A 662 20.87 -3.61 6.10
N GLU A 663 20.75 -4.14 4.88
CA GLU A 663 20.03 -5.37 4.60
C GLU A 663 20.62 -6.57 5.36
N ALA A 664 21.95 -6.63 5.52
CA ALA A 664 22.60 -7.62 6.37
C ALA A 664 22.23 -7.49 7.86
N ARG A 665 22.09 -6.25 8.37
CA ARG A 665 21.62 -5.97 9.74
C ARG A 665 20.16 -6.44 9.92
N LEU A 666 19.29 -6.10 8.98
CA LEU A 666 17.89 -6.56 8.99
C LEU A 666 17.81 -8.10 9.02
N LEU A 667 18.60 -8.78 8.19
CA LEU A 667 18.63 -10.25 8.19
C LEU A 667 19.12 -10.84 9.52
N VAL A 668 20.16 -10.27 10.15
CA VAL A 668 20.63 -10.72 11.46
C VAL A 668 19.50 -10.68 12.50
N GLU A 669 18.76 -9.57 12.54
CA GLU A 669 17.64 -9.42 13.46
C GLU A 669 16.51 -10.39 13.13
N VAL A 670 16.10 -10.45 11.87
CA VAL A 670 15.03 -11.34 11.40
C VAL A 670 15.34 -12.81 11.66
N ILE A 671 16.57 -13.26 11.39
CA ILE A 671 16.97 -14.64 11.68
C ILE A 671 16.94 -14.90 13.19
N GLY A 672 17.44 -13.96 14.00
CA GLY A 672 17.35 -14.00 15.46
C GLY A 672 15.91 -14.20 15.96
N GLN A 673 14.98 -13.39 15.45
CA GLN A 673 13.56 -13.49 15.80
C GLN A 673 12.91 -14.75 15.23
N THR A 674 13.27 -15.19 14.03
CA THR A 674 12.79 -16.45 13.44
C THR A 674 13.09 -17.63 14.35
N LYS A 675 14.30 -17.69 14.94
CA LYS A 675 14.66 -18.72 15.93
C LYS A 675 13.79 -18.66 17.19
N ALA A 676 13.40 -17.45 17.63
CA ALA A 676 12.51 -17.27 18.78
C ALA A 676 11.07 -17.72 18.46
N VAL A 677 10.55 -17.35 17.28
CA VAL A 677 9.23 -17.78 16.79
C VAL A 677 9.18 -19.30 16.66
N LEU A 678 10.20 -19.92 16.05
CA LEU A 678 10.31 -21.36 15.91
C LEU A 678 10.23 -22.08 17.26
N LYS A 679 10.92 -21.57 18.31
CA LYS A 679 10.81 -22.13 19.67
C LYS A 679 9.38 -22.05 20.21
N GLY A 680 8.67 -20.96 19.91
CA GLY A 680 7.25 -20.80 20.24
C GLY A 680 6.39 -21.84 19.54
N VAL A 681 6.57 -22.02 18.23
CA VAL A 681 5.82 -22.98 17.39
C VAL A 681 6.06 -24.41 17.86
N MET A 682 7.30 -24.79 18.12
CA MET A 682 7.64 -26.07 18.73
C MET A 682 7.03 -26.26 20.14
N GLY A 683 6.71 -25.16 20.82
CA GLY A 683 6.01 -25.10 22.11
C GLY A 683 4.48 -25.03 22.01
N GLY A 684 3.91 -25.03 20.80
CA GLY A 684 2.46 -24.99 20.55
C GLY A 684 1.88 -23.61 20.21
N LEU A 685 2.71 -22.62 19.87
CA LEU A 685 2.24 -21.40 19.21
C LEU A 685 1.72 -21.74 17.80
N GLU A 686 0.50 -21.33 17.48
CA GLU A 686 -0.05 -21.43 16.13
C GLU A 686 0.06 -20.06 15.45
N ILE A 687 0.64 -20.01 14.25
CA ILE A 687 0.62 -18.83 13.40
C ILE A 687 -0.65 -18.94 12.55
N LEU A 688 -1.56 -18.00 12.73
CA LEU A 688 -2.80 -17.99 11.98
C LEU A 688 -2.53 -17.53 10.55
N VAL A 689 -2.88 -18.37 9.58
CA VAL A 689 -2.97 -17.99 8.17
C VAL A 689 -4.40 -17.54 7.94
N ASP A 690 -4.59 -16.23 7.81
CA ASP A 690 -5.86 -15.68 7.34
C ASP A 690 -5.57 -14.85 6.08
N PRO A 691 -5.90 -15.38 4.89
CA PRO A 691 -5.60 -14.73 3.62
C PRO A 691 -6.37 -13.43 3.41
N HIS A 692 -7.36 -13.11 4.24
CA HIS A 692 -8.13 -11.87 4.20
C HIS A 692 -7.80 -10.92 5.37
N SER A 693 -6.99 -11.37 6.34
CA SER A 693 -6.58 -10.55 7.48
C SER A 693 -5.28 -9.84 7.17
N ARG A 694 -5.31 -8.51 7.26
CA ARG A 694 -4.11 -7.67 7.33
C ARG A 694 -3.42 -7.73 8.69
N ALA A 695 -3.84 -8.65 9.55
CA ALA A 695 -3.27 -8.82 10.87
C ALA A 695 -2.41 -10.08 10.99
N PHE A 696 -1.20 -9.87 11.49
CA PHE A 696 -0.14 -10.85 11.59
C PHE A 696 0.24 -11.08 13.04
N PHE A 697 0.70 -12.29 13.34
CA PHE A 697 1.55 -12.48 14.51
C PHE A 697 2.88 -11.77 14.24
N GLY A 698 3.38 -11.00 15.20
CA GLY A 698 4.67 -10.35 15.03
C GLY A 698 5.40 -10.06 16.33
N ARG A 699 6.62 -9.55 16.19
CA ARG A 699 7.52 -9.22 17.29
C ARG A 699 8.06 -7.79 17.13
N ARG A 700 7.99 -7.00 18.19
CA ARG A 700 8.61 -5.66 18.29
C ARG A 700 9.43 -5.51 19.56
N MET A 701 10.41 -4.63 19.50
CA MET A 701 11.16 -4.24 20.69
C MET A 701 10.42 -3.10 21.39
N ASN A 702 10.25 -3.21 22.72
CA ASN A 702 9.68 -2.12 23.51
C ASN A 702 10.74 -1.07 23.89
N GLU A 703 10.32 0.04 24.49
CA GLU A 703 11.20 1.12 24.97
C GLU A 703 12.27 0.65 25.97
N SER A 704 12.07 -0.48 26.65
CA SER A 704 13.07 -1.06 27.57
C SER A 704 14.09 -1.98 26.88
N GLY A 705 14.02 -2.14 25.56
CA GLY A 705 14.92 -3.00 24.77
C GLY A 705 14.56 -4.49 24.81
N GLU A 706 13.35 -4.84 25.25
CA GLU A 706 12.86 -6.22 25.33
C GLU A 706 11.93 -6.55 24.16
N TRP A 707 12.13 -7.72 23.55
CA TRP A 707 11.28 -8.21 22.47
C TRP A 707 9.94 -8.74 22.99
N GLN A 708 8.84 -8.16 22.50
CA GLN A 708 7.48 -8.57 22.78
C GLN A 708 6.82 -9.17 21.55
N ALA A 709 6.01 -10.22 21.76
CA ALA A 709 5.16 -10.79 20.73
C ALA A 709 3.76 -10.17 20.82
N GLY A 710 3.14 -9.91 19.68
CA GLY A 710 1.82 -9.29 19.61
C GLY A 710 1.15 -9.46 18.25
N ARG A 711 -0.03 -8.86 18.14
CA ARG A 711 -0.77 -8.75 16.88
C ARG A 711 -0.34 -7.44 16.20
N PHE A 712 0.11 -7.57 14.96
CA PHE A 712 0.39 -6.46 14.05
C PHE A 712 -0.80 -6.34 13.12
N VAL A 713 -1.27 -5.13 12.82
CA VAL A 713 -2.32 -4.89 11.84
C VAL A 713 -1.74 -3.91 10.83
N ILE A 714 -1.83 -4.24 9.55
CA ILE A 714 -1.48 -3.35 8.45
C ILE A 714 -2.76 -2.65 8.02
N ASP A 715 -2.74 -1.32 7.96
CA ASP A 715 -3.88 -0.54 7.52
C ASP A 715 -4.22 -0.87 6.06
N GLU A 716 -5.51 -0.90 5.72
CA GLU A 716 -5.98 -1.12 4.36
C GLU A 716 -5.53 0.06 3.48
N PRO A 717 -4.88 -0.16 2.32
CA PRO A 717 -4.57 0.93 1.42
C PRO A 717 -5.90 1.51 0.95
N ALA A 718 -5.93 2.82 0.71
CA ALA A 718 -7.01 3.42 -0.04
C ALA A 718 -7.22 2.64 -1.35
N ASP A 719 -8.46 2.60 -1.84
CA ASP A 719 -8.85 1.84 -3.04
C ASP A 719 -7.78 2.02 -4.15
N PRO A 720 -7.30 0.96 -4.82
CA PRO A 720 -6.35 1.13 -5.92
C PRO A 720 -6.85 2.11 -7.02
N GLU A 721 -8.15 2.36 -7.17
CA GLU A 721 -8.67 3.44 -8.03
C GLU A 721 -8.50 4.86 -7.43
N GLU A 722 -8.32 4.96 -6.11
CA GLU A 722 -8.06 6.16 -5.29
C GLU A 722 -6.58 6.38 -4.93
N GLY A 723 -5.64 5.62 -5.51
CA GLY A 723 -4.21 5.87 -5.29
C GLY A 723 -3.85 7.33 -5.60
N THR A 724 -3.02 7.95 -4.76
CA THR A 724 -2.58 9.35 -4.91
C THR A 724 -1.96 9.55 -6.29
N ALA A 725 -2.41 10.57 -7.01
CA ALA A 725 -1.78 10.98 -8.25
C ALA A 725 -0.31 11.31 -7.97
N ALA A 726 0.58 10.96 -8.89
CA ALA A 726 1.96 11.42 -8.81
C ALA A 726 2.01 12.95 -8.80
N GLU A 727 3.08 13.56 -8.32
CA GLU A 727 3.25 15.01 -8.44
C GLU A 727 3.45 15.44 -9.91
N LEU A 728 3.10 16.69 -10.25
CA LEU A 728 3.31 17.21 -11.60
C LEU A 728 4.80 17.54 -11.82
N ILE A 729 5.47 16.76 -12.66
CA ILE A 729 6.93 16.86 -12.91
C ILE A 729 7.25 17.70 -14.16
N VAL A 730 6.28 17.87 -15.07
CA VAL A 730 6.52 18.58 -16.34
C VAL A 730 6.52 20.10 -16.15
N PRO A 731 7.57 20.81 -16.60
CA PRO A 731 7.64 22.27 -16.45
C PRO A 731 6.47 23.01 -17.09
N GLU A 732 6.01 24.10 -16.47
CA GLU A 732 4.91 24.93 -17.00
C GLU A 732 5.17 25.44 -18.42
N THR A 733 6.43 25.71 -18.77
CA THR A 733 6.82 26.16 -20.12
C THR A 733 6.53 25.11 -21.19
N ASP A 734 6.76 23.83 -20.86
CA ASP A 734 6.41 22.70 -21.71
C ASP A 734 4.88 22.55 -21.80
N ILE A 735 4.17 22.61 -20.67
CA ILE A 735 2.70 22.55 -20.63
C ILE A 735 2.09 23.67 -21.49
N ALA A 736 2.59 24.90 -21.38
CA ALA A 736 2.15 26.05 -22.16
C ALA A 736 2.43 25.90 -23.66
N ARG A 737 3.48 25.17 -24.04
CA ARG A 737 3.79 24.82 -25.43
C ARG A 737 2.82 23.74 -25.94
N LEU A 738 2.57 22.70 -25.15
CA LEU A 738 1.61 21.64 -25.49
C LEU A 738 0.17 22.18 -25.63
N LYS A 739 -0.27 23.08 -24.73
CA LYS A 739 -1.59 23.75 -24.79
C LYS A 739 -1.84 24.54 -26.09
N LYS A 740 -0.79 24.89 -26.86
CA LYS A 740 -0.91 25.58 -28.16
C LYS A 740 -1.10 24.63 -29.34
N LEU A 741 -0.91 23.32 -29.14
CA LEU A 741 -1.09 22.32 -30.18
C LEU A 741 -2.59 22.14 -30.48
N LYS A 742 -2.90 21.77 -31.73
CA LYS A 742 -4.27 21.50 -32.14
C LYS A 742 -4.67 20.09 -31.72
N ALA A 743 -5.96 19.88 -31.45
CA ALA A 743 -6.51 18.55 -31.30
C ALA A 743 -6.30 17.74 -32.60
N SER A 744 -5.98 16.47 -32.43
CA SER A 744 -5.85 15.46 -33.48
C SER A 744 -6.97 14.43 -33.33
N ALA A 745 -7.20 13.63 -34.38
CA ALA A 745 -8.16 12.51 -34.33
C ALA A 745 -7.53 11.20 -33.79
N LEU A 746 -6.32 11.28 -33.22
CA LEU A 746 -5.60 10.10 -32.72
C LEU A 746 -6.23 9.64 -31.40
N GLN A 747 -6.59 8.36 -31.33
CA GLN A 747 -6.91 7.69 -30.08
C GLN A 747 -5.71 6.83 -29.72
N ALA A 748 -5.03 7.15 -28.61
CA ALA A 748 -3.73 6.56 -28.31
C ALA A 748 -3.82 5.62 -27.10
N GLU A 749 -3.34 4.38 -27.24
CA GLU A 749 -2.95 3.56 -26.10
C GLU A 749 -1.58 4.01 -25.63
N PHE A 750 -1.45 4.36 -24.36
CA PHE A 750 -0.20 4.83 -23.76
C PHE A 750 0.10 4.03 -22.50
N GLY A 751 1.35 3.61 -22.38
CA GLY A 751 1.79 2.87 -21.21
C GLY A 751 3.30 2.69 -21.19
N LEU A 752 3.77 2.17 -20.08
CA LEU A 752 5.17 1.87 -19.83
C LEU A 752 5.29 0.51 -19.16
N PHE A 753 6.36 -0.21 -19.46
CA PHE A 753 6.64 -1.50 -18.84
C PHE A 753 8.15 -1.78 -18.83
N HIS A 754 8.61 -2.64 -17.92
CA HIS A 754 10.00 -3.05 -17.88
C HIS A 754 10.33 -3.99 -19.03
N VAL A 755 11.51 -3.82 -19.62
CA VAL A 755 12.09 -4.80 -20.53
C VAL A 755 12.88 -5.80 -19.70
N ASN A 756 12.63 -7.11 -19.90
CA ASN A 756 13.36 -8.20 -19.23
C ASN A 756 14.79 -8.38 -19.78
N TYR A 757 15.56 -7.30 -19.78
CA TYR A 757 16.95 -7.26 -20.20
C TYR A 757 17.69 -6.28 -19.30
N PRO A 758 18.40 -6.76 -18.27
CA PRO A 758 19.05 -5.87 -17.32
C PRO A 758 20.19 -5.12 -17.98
N VAL A 759 20.26 -3.82 -17.72
CA VAL A 759 21.31 -2.91 -18.19
C VAL A 759 22.13 -2.43 -17.00
N GLN A 760 23.43 -2.34 -17.21
CA GLN A 760 24.39 -1.89 -16.21
C GLN A 760 25.27 -0.82 -16.85
N ASP A 761 25.21 0.40 -16.32
CA ASP A 761 25.97 1.53 -16.86
C ASP A 761 27.46 1.43 -16.47
N GLU A 762 27.73 1.07 -15.21
CA GLU A 762 29.08 0.90 -14.65
C GLU A 762 29.25 -0.47 -13.96
N PRO A 763 30.43 -1.12 -14.03
CA PRO A 763 30.63 -2.50 -13.56
C PRO A 763 30.28 -2.77 -12.09
N ASP A 764 30.43 -1.76 -11.23
CA ASP A 764 30.24 -1.88 -9.78
C ASP A 764 28.84 -1.41 -9.31
N GLU A 765 27.99 -0.98 -10.23
CA GLU A 765 26.64 -0.53 -9.90
C GLU A 765 25.60 -1.63 -10.10
N ARG A 766 24.52 -1.58 -9.31
CA ARG A 766 23.39 -2.50 -9.47
C ARG A 766 22.76 -2.35 -10.88
N PRO A 767 22.64 -3.43 -11.66
CA PRO A 767 21.92 -3.41 -12.93
C PRO A 767 20.43 -3.15 -12.69
N TYR A 768 19.76 -2.58 -13.69
CA TYR A 768 18.34 -2.27 -13.63
C TYR A 768 17.61 -2.74 -14.89
N PHE A 769 16.30 -2.89 -14.79
CA PHE A 769 15.44 -3.20 -15.93
C PHE A 769 14.94 -1.89 -16.54
N PRO A 770 15.37 -1.50 -17.75
CA PRO A 770 14.91 -0.26 -18.38
C PRO A 770 13.40 -0.26 -18.57
N LEU A 771 12.78 0.93 -18.47
CA LEU A 771 11.38 1.13 -18.85
C LEU A 771 11.32 1.46 -20.33
N ILE A 772 10.46 0.76 -21.07
CA ILE A 772 10.03 1.20 -22.40
C ILE A 772 8.71 1.94 -22.26
N ILE A 773 8.64 3.13 -22.85
CA ILE A 773 7.43 3.95 -22.95
C ILE A 773 6.91 3.79 -24.36
N VAL A 774 5.61 3.55 -24.52
CA VAL A 774 5.01 3.32 -25.83
C VAL A 774 3.71 4.11 -25.95
N GLY A 775 3.57 4.84 -27.04
CA GLY A 775 2.31 5.38 -27.53
C GLY A 775 1.92 4.66 -28.83
N MET A 776 0.72 4.08 -28.89
CA MET A 776 0.22 3.34 -30.05
C MET A 776 -1.10 3.93 -30.53
N ASP A 777 -1.30 4.00 -31.85
CA ASP A 777 -2.61 4.33 -32.41
C ASP A 777 -3.56 3.14 -32.22
N HIS A 778 -4.60 3.34 -31.41
CA HIS A 778 -5.58 2.30 -31.07
C HIS A 778 -6.27 1.72 -32.32
N ALA A 779 -6.52 2.55 -33.34
CA ALA A 779 -7.26 2.09 -34.52
C ALA A 779 -6.42 1.23 -35.47
N SER A 780 -5.13 1.53 -35.60
CA SER A 780 -4.23 0.84 -36.54
C SER A 780 -3.29 -0.17 -35.89
N GLY A 781 -3.10 -0.11 -34.56
CA GLY A 781 -2.11 -0.88 -33.83
C GLY A 781 -0.66 -0.47 -34.12
N LEU A 782 -0.44 0.67 -34.78
CA LEU A 782 0.89 1.16 -35.10
C LEU A 782 1.49 1.90 -33.89
N THR A 783 2.74 1.59 -33.57
CA THR A 783 3.53 2.38 -32.62
C THR A 783 3.83 3.75 -33.21
N VAL A 784 3.29 4.79 -32.58
CA VAL A 784 3.45 6.19 -33.00
C VAL A 784 4.52 6.91 -32.18
N TYR A 785 4.83 6.39 -30.99
CA TYR A 785 5.92 6.82 -30.14
C TYR A 785 6.50 5.64 -29.36
N GLN A 786 7.82 5.64 -29.22
CA GLN A 786 8.51 4.74 -28.33
C GLN A 786 9.76 5.42 -27.80
N ASP A 787 10.06 5.20 -26.54
CA ASP A 787 11.33 5.60 -25.92
C ASP A 787 11.75 4.57 -24.87
N ILE A 788 13.04 4.51 -24.56
CA ILE A 788 13.58 3.66 -23.51
C ILE A 788 14.31 4.55 -22.51
N THR A 789 13.88 4.54 -21.27
CA THR A 789 14.49 5.35 -20.22
C THR A 789 15.44 4.54 -19.37
N GLY A 790 16.48 5.23 -18.86
CA GLY A 790 17.36 4.70 -17.83
C GLY A 790 16.69 4.66 -16.45
N ARG A 791 17.45 4.97 -15.39
CA ARG A 791 17.03 4.91 -13.97
C ARG A 791 16.05 6.02 -13.51
N LYS A 792 15.15 6.48 -14.38
CA LYS A 792 14.14 7.46 -13.99
C LYS A 792 13.07 6.82 -13.11
N ALA A 793 12.50 7.59 -12.18
CA ALA A 793 11.30 7.17 -11.48
C ALA A 793 10.15 6.95 -12.47
N LYS A 794 9.24 5.99 -12.20
CA LYS A 794 8.13 5.66 -13.11
C LYS A 794 7.28 6.88 -13.45
N ALA A 795 6.98 7.75 -12.48
CA ALA A 795 6.19 8.97 -12.69
C ALA A 795 6.90 9.94 -13.65
N GLU A 796 8.19 10.20 -13.41
CA GLU A 796 9.00 11.05 -14.27
C GLU A 796 9.06 10.51 -15.71
N ALA A 797 9.33 9.21 -15.86
CA ALA A 797 9.36 8.53 -17.16
C ALA A 797 8.01 8.63 -17.88
N ALA A 798 6.90 8.39 -17.18
CA ALA A 798 5.56 8.44 -17.74
C ALA A 798 5.18 9.84 -18.21
N GLN A 799 5.39 10.87 -17.38
CA GLN A 799 4.99 12.24 -17.71
C GLN A 799 5.89 12.87 -18.79
N GLN A 800 7.21 12.68 -18.73
CA GLN A 800 8.11 13.14 -19.79
C GLN A 800 7.84 12.38 -21.09
N GLY A 801 7.58 11.07 -21.02
CA GLY A 801 7.19 10.27 -22.18
C GLY A 801 5.89 10.73 -22.82
N LEU A 802 4.88 11.07 -22.02
CA LEU A 802 3.61 11.62 -22.50
C LEU A 802 3.81 12.99 -23.15
N ARG A 803 4.60 13.88 -22.54
CA ARG A 803 4.99 15.17 -23.12
C ARG A 803 5.65 14.98 -24.49
N ASP A 804 6.66 14.13 -24.57
CA ASP A 804 7.45 13.90 -25.79
C ASP A 804 6.62 13.22 -26.87
N PHE A 805 5.74 12.28 -26.50
CA PHE A 805 4.75 11.70 -27.39
C PHE A 805 3.87 12.78 -28.03
N ILE A 806 3.25 13.66 -27.23
CA ILE A 806 2.36 14.71 -27.74
C ILE A 806 3.14 15.70 -28.62
N GLU A 807 4.35 16.09 -28.20
CA GLU A 807 5.20 17.00 -28.97
C GLU A 807 5.59 16.40 -30.34
N GLN A 808 5.97 15.13 -30.37
CA GLN A 808 6.35 14.43 -31.61
C GLN A 808 5.16 14.22 -32.55
N GLN A 809 3.96 13.95 -32.03
CA GLN A 809 2.75 13.89 -32.85
C GLN A 809 2.32 15.27 -33.37
N GLY A 810 2.78 16.35 -32.73
CA GLY A 810 2.41 17.72 -33.10
C GLY A 810 0.93 18.06 -32.87
N GLY A 811 0.26 17.31 -31.99
CA GLY A 811 -1.17 17.47 -31.71
C GLY A 811 -1.61 16.75 -30.43
N ILE A 812 -2.61 17.30 -29.74
CA ILE A 812 -3.24 16.67 -28.58
C ILE A 812 -4.12 15.50 -29.08
N PRO A 813 -3.97 14.26 -28.59
CA PRO A 813 -4.82 13.15 -29.00
C PRO A 813 -6.28 13.37 -28.59
N GLU A 814 -7.23 12.78 -29.33
CA GLU A 814 -8.66 12.81 -29.01
C GLU A 814 -8.95 12.12 -27.68
N SER A 815 -8.26 11.01 -27.42
CA SER A 815 -8.32 10.29 -26.15
C SER A 815 -7.04 9.52 -25.88
N LEU A 816 -6.64 9.44 -24.61
CA LEU A 816 -5.53 8.63 -24.12
C LEU A 816 -6.07 7.45 -23.32
N TRP A 817 -5.75 6.24 -23.76
CA TRP A 817 -6.18 4.98 -23.16
C TRP A 817 -5.02 4.45 -22.33
N VAL A 818 -5.24 4.23 -21.05
CA VAL A 818 -4.20 3.92 -20.05
C VAL A 818 -4.69 2.87 -19.05
N THR A 819 -3.77 2.16 -18.40
CA THR A 819 -4.08 1.35 -17.21
C THR A 819 -4.25 2.24 -15.98
N ALA A 820 -4.85 1.71 -14.90
CA ALA A 820 -4.97 2.45 -13.63
C ALA A 820 -3.60 2.91 -13.10
N GLU A 821 -2.58 2.05 -13.15
CA GLU A 821 -1.21 2.42 -12.78
C GLU A 821 -0.68 3.57 -13.64
N THR A 822 -0.79 3.47 -14.98
CA THR A 822 -0.29 4.53 -15.87
C THR A 822 -1.05 5.84 -15.67
N GLU A 823 -2.36 5.76 -15.42
CA GLU A 823 -3.21 6.92 -15.16
C GLU A 823 -2.71 7.69 -13.94
N ARG A 824 -2.47 7.03 -12.81
CA ARG A 824 -1.94 7.68 -11.59
C ARG A 824 -0.61 8.40 -11.83
N LEU A 825 0.24 7.84 -12.69
CA LEU A 825 1.54 8.44 -13.03
C LEU A 825 1.40 9.70 -13.90
N VAL A 826 0.39 9.78 -14.77
CA VAL A 826 0.22 10.88 -15.74
C VAL A 826 -0.91 11.85 -15.41
N ARG A 827 -1.75 11.55 -14.42
CA ARG A 827 -2.96 12.31 -14.03
C ARG A 827 -2.74 13.82 -13.95
N PRO A 828 -1.70 14.34 -13.27
CA PRO A 828 -1.53 15.79 -13.15
C PRO A 828 -1.31 16.46 -14.51
N LEU A 829 -0.56 15.81 -15.40
CA LEU A 829 -0.27 16.35 -16.72
C LEU A 829 -1.50 16.30 -17.63
N VAL A 830 -2.27 15.21 -17.61
CA VAL A 830 -3.49 15.08 -18.43
C VAL A 830 -4.57 16.05 -17.97
N GLU A 831 -4.70 16.31 -16.67
CA GLU A 831 -5.61 17.32 -16.12
C GLU A 831 -5.22 18.73 -16.57
N GLU A 832 -3.94 19.09 -16.47
CA GLU A 832 -3.41 20.36 -16.96
C GLU A 832 -3.68 20.57 -18.45
N LEU A 833 -3.50 19.52 -19.26
CA LEU A 833 -3.76 19.55 -20.70
C LEU A 833 -5.24 19.40 -21.07
N LYS A 834 -6.12 19.12 -20.09
CA LYS A 834 -7.54 18.78 -20.29
C LYS A 834 -7.74 17.67 -21.30
N LEU A 835 -6.86 16.68 -21.23
CA LEU A 835 -6.82 15.55 -22.14
C LEU A 835 -7.86 14.51 -21.70
N ARG A 836 -8.64 13.99 -22.65
CA ARG A 836 -9.64 12.96 -22.34
C ARG A 836 -8.96 11.62 -22.08
N VAL A 837 -9.02 11.14 -20.83
CA VAL A 837 -8.48 9.84 -20.45
C VAL A 837 -9.57 8.76 -20.50
N VAL A 838 -9.21 7.57 -20.95
CA VAL A 838 -10.06 6.37 -20.94
C VAL A 838 -9.31 5.26 -20.20
N MET A 839 -9.65 5.04 -18.94
CA MET A 839 -9.05 3.96 -18.16
C MET A 839 -9.50 2.59 -18.69
N LYS A 840 -8.55 1.66 -18.78
CA LYS A 840 -8.76 0.27 -19.22
C LYS A 840 -7.99 -0.68 -18.30
N LYS A 841 -8.58 -1.82 -17.94
CA LYS A 841 -7.86 -2.89 -17.23
C LYS A 841 -6.67 -3.40 -18.04
N THR A 842 -6.85 -3.55 -19.35
CA THR A 842 -5.83 -4.03 -20.29
C THR A 842 -5.81 -3.17 -21.55
N LEU A 843 -4.62 -2.98 -22.13
CA LEU A 843 -4.41 -2.25 -23.38
C LEU A 843 -4.03 -3.25 -24.49
N PRO A 844 -4.97 -3.68 -25.35
CA PRO A 844 -4.78 -4.84 -26.23
C PRO A 844 -3.58 -4.74 -27.18
N GLU A 845 -3.30 -3.55 -27.73
CA GLU A 845 -2.19 -3.38 -28.67
C GLU A 845 -0.86 -3.30 -27.93
N LEU A 846 -0.83 -2.67 -26.75
CA LEU A 846 0.33 -2.68 -25.86
C LEU A 846 0.68 -4.12 -25.41
N GLU A 847 -0.32 -4.92 -25.05
CA GLU A 847 -0.12 -6.32 -24.64
C GLU A 847 0.39 -7.21 -25.79
N ARG A 848 -0.08 -6.96 -27.02
CA ARG A 848 0.48 -7.62 -28.21
C ARG A 848 1.95 -7.28 -28.41
N LEU A 849 2.32 -6.00 -28.24
CA LEU A 849 3.72 -5.56 -28.35
C LEU A 849 4.58 -6.21 -27.27
N LYS A 850 4.15 -6.18 -26.00
CA LYS A 850 4.82 -6.87 -24.88
C LYS A 850 5.10 -8.33 -25.20
N LYS A 851 4.08 -9.10 -25.63
CA LYS A 851 4.24 -10.51 -26.01
C LYS A 851 5.20 -10.71 -27.19
N ALA A 852 5.16 -9.83 -28.19
CA ALA A 852 6.05 -9.90 -29.34
C ALA A 852 7.52 -9.60 -28.98
N MET A 853 7.74 -8.74 -27.97
CA MET A 853 9.07 -8.47 -27.43
C MET A 853 9.57 -9.63 -26.56
N ALA A 854 8.73 -10.19 -25.69
CA ALA A 854 9.08 -11.34 -24.84
C ALA A 854 9.54 -12.56 -25.65
N GLY A 855 8.94 -12.81 -26.82
CA GLY A 855 9.34 -13.93 -27.70
C GLY A 855 10.67 -13.75 -28.46
N ARG A 856 11.37 -12.62 -28.29
CA ARG A 856 12.61 -12.29 -29.03
C ARG A 856 13.86 -12.17 -28.15
N PHE A 857 13.72 -12.19 -26.83
CA PHE A 857 14.81 -12.06 -25.88
C PHE A 857 15.04 -13.34 -25.08
#